data_AF-A0A957T1Z8-F1
#
_entry.id   AF-A0A957T1Z8-F1
#
_cell.length_a   1.000
_cell.length_b   1.000
_cell.length_c   1.000
_cell.angle_alpha   90.00
_cell.angle_beta   90.00
_cell.angle_gamma   90.00
#
_symmetry.space_group_name_H-M   'P 1'
#
loop_
_entity.id
_entity.type
_entity.pdbx_description
1 polymer ?
#
loop_
_entity_poly.entity_id
_entity_poly.type
_entity_poly.pdbx_seq_one_letter_code
_entity_poly.pdbx_strand_id
1 'polypeptide(L)'
;FQLSTKPTKGLGSKSFITTLKMDELMGGWQLFRQNLSAAELAAVRGETLYLTVWINFAGQPDWNWAIYLDDLRIVPTSERTLAAPLPAALRGDGAQPLLVVGKGQTAGRYGIQRMDSDGSNRVLLAESTLPPAFVTWSPDGKRIAYQVDVPYPPTLSASNKFQVLASETYLLNADGSGERQIHFTTGVEGTKDDPPGCIRTDTCRDRGQDGVDAIIDNLAWSPDGSQLLTTICLRGRWYNGDKGSQDCLFHLSLQPVPSTNPPLNITLPKFVEAAQNASWSAGNRVLFERGAVLSSPHPATGIWELGMAQQPPQPTLVQSWLTAYSGGDLDLRDSPEHQPAWAPDGRHFATYRVAQGVHYSDDSNDLLGGLRANYTIMIHDRQDPAATRMALYVDHGALVRRLVWSPDGNYLLYALQSDDKAAVDLWWLDVNSGATGRITNDGVSFEVDWLPTHRGAAPSPTSAPQPTVDPSLNRRQYLPVIAGSRSQSGPTAQPTLHAQPISFATLTPSPTATALPTPANPTAVPPRGISGRVFYQGAPVSGINIQLEVCLIGGSCDMKARVATDSSGLYNFPYVPGAGTFGYQVTYRNGEAGGNPLDSRYLLSWQEPMIADYDYAQRVHGGSFDIANLPLSAPANGSTQATPVTFRWQSRGVAGDRYQWFIDATSDFGLCDQANPGSNLSFTFTSLDCSFPAVATNTPIPWYVVVYGANGGVGQSQTRTVLFSQ
;
A
#
# COMPACT_ATOMS: atom_id res chain seq x y z
N PHE A 1 28.86 25.25 3.79
CA PHE A 1 29.11 26.59 4.35
C PHE A 1 30.11 26.50 5.48
N GLN A 2 31.00 27.47 5.59
CA GLN A 2 31.99 27.53 6.65
C GLN A 2 32.03 28.94 7.24
N LEU A 3 32.01 29.04 8.56
CA LEU A 3 32.28 30.28 9.28
C LEU A 3 33.68 30.21 9.89
N SER A 4 34.54 31.18 9.60
CA SER A 4 35.94 31.18 10.09
C SER A 4 36.47 32.58 10.32
N THR A 5 37.54 32.69 11.11
CA THR A 5 38.28 33.96 11.31
C THR A 5 39.33 34.24 10.22
N LYS A 6 39.43 33.38 9.21
CA LYS A 6 40.37 33.50 8.09
C LYS A 6 39.71 33.14 6.75
N PRO A 7 40.10 33.78 5.63
CA PRO A 7 39.50 33.58 4.31
C PRO A 7 40.11 32.48 3.43
N THR A 8 41.11 31.70 3.91
CA THR A 8 41.94 30.83 3.05
C THR A 8 41.52 29.35 3.02
N LYS A 9 42.05 28.58 2.04
CA LYS A 9 41.67 27.17 1.75
C LYS A 9 41.89 26.17 2.89
N GLY A 10 42.69 26.50 3.90
CA GLY A 10 42.87 25.66 5.09
C GLY A 10 41.88 26.09 6.16
N LEU A 11 41.33 25.14 6.90
CA LEU A 11 40.25 25.33 7.90
C LEU A 11 40.57 26.30 9.07
N GLY A 12 41.59 27.15 8.99
CA GLY A 12 41.94 28.11 10.05
C GLY A 12 42.22 27.43 11.40
N SER A 13 42.49 28.21 12.44
CA SER A 13 42.62 27.70 13.80
C SER A 13 41.28 27.65 14.55
N LYS A 14 40.25 28.32 14.02
CA LYS A 14 38.90 28.43 14.58
C LYS A 14 37.91 28.47 13.40
N SER A 15 37.47 27.30 12.95
CA SER A 15 36.42 27.18 11.93
C SER A 15 35.28 26.32 12.41
N PHE A 16 34.09 26.70 11.98
CA PHE A 16 32.85 25.96 12.16
C PHE A 16 32.37 25.58 10.78
N ILE A 17 32.19 24.28 10.56
CA ILE A 17 31.86 23.74 9.25
C ILE A 17 30.45 23.21 9.35
N THR A 18 29.62 23.65 8.42
CA THR A 18 28.45 22.87 8.06
C THR A 18 28.57 22.50 6.60
N THR A 19 28.82 21.22 6.37
CA THR A 19 28.84 20.69 5.02
C THR A 19 27.42 20.67 4.49
N LEU A 20 27.20 21.33 3.36
CA LEU A 20 25.99 21.16 2.57
C LEU A 20 26.39 20.28 1.39
N LYS A 21 25.82 19.07 1.30
CA LYS A 21 25.97 18.27 0.10
C LYS A 21 25.01 18.85 -0.94
N MET A 22 25.56 19.54 -1.94
CA MET A 22 24.84 20.33 -2.94
C MET A 22 24.48 19.50 -4.19
N ASP A 23 24.02 18.26 -4.01
CA ASP A 23 23.74 17.38 -5.14
C ASP A 23 22.32 17.60 -5.70
N GLU A 24 21.49 18.45 -5.05
CA GLU A 24 20.02 18.43 -5.21
C GLU A 24 19.31 19.78 -4.97
N LEU A 25 19.76 20.86 -5.62
CA LEU A 25 18.98 22.10 -5.56
C LEU A 25 17.69 21.95 -6.38
N MET A 26 16.56 21.80 -5.69
CA MET A 26 15.30 22.33 -6.21
C MET A 26 15.42 23.85 -6.36
N GLY A 27 14.72 24.41 -7.35
CA GLY A 27 14.40 25.83 -7.31
C GLY A 27 13.58 26.13 -6.05
N GLY A 28 14.04 27.09 -5.23
CA GLY A 28 13.31 27.51 -4.03
C GLY A 28 14.22 27.98 -2.90
N TRP A 29 13.61 28.61 -1.89
CA TRP A 29 14.30 29.13 -0.72
C TRP A 29 14.71 28.01 0.24
N GLN A 30 15.93 28.11 0.77
CA GLN A 30 16.41 27.29 1.88
C GLN A 30 16.92 28.20 3.00
N LEU A 31 16.43 27.96 4.22
CA LEU A 31 16.94 28.62 5.41
C LEU A 31 18.05 27.75 6.00
N PHE A 32 19.23 28.36 6.15
CA PHE A 32 20.35 27.77 6.86
C PHE A 32 20.50 28.42 8.23
N ARG A 33 20.56 27.62 9.29
CA ARG A 33 20.78 28.10 10.66
C ARG A 33 21.86 27.26 11.35
N GLN A 34 22.82 27.94 11.98
CA GLN A 34 23.87 27.34 12.78
C GLN A 34 23.97 28.08 14.11
N ASN A 35 23.92 27.32 15.20
CA ASN A 35 24.16 27.84 16.54
C ASN A 35 25.65 27.67 16.88
N LEU A 36 26.25 28.71 17.46
CA LEU A 36 27.58 28.62 18.06
C LEU A 36 27.42 28.36 19.55
N SER A 37 28.15 27.39 20.09
CA SER A 37 28.23 27.18 21.54
C SER A 37 28.86 28.41 22.23
N ALA A 38 28.70 28.50 23.54
CA ALA A 38 29.27 29.60 24.33
C ALA A 38 30.80 29.72 24.16
N ALA A 39 31.50 28.58 24.08
CA ALA A 39 32.95 28.55 23.88
C ALA A 39 33.34 29.02 22.48
N GLU A 40 32.60 28.60 21.45
CA GLU A 40 32.84 29.00 20.06
C GLU A 40 32.56 30.48 19.85
N LEU A 41 31.46 30.99 20.41
CA LEU A 41 31.12 32.40 20.40
C LEU A 41 32.18 33.25 21.14
N ALA A 42 32.67 32.78 22.29
CA ALA A 42 33.77 33.44 23.00
C ALA A 42 35.06 33.43 22.17
N ALA A 43 35.33 32.35 21.44
CA ALA A 43 36.53 32.20 20.63
C ALA A 43 36.56 33.13 19.40
N VAL A 44 35.42 33.63 18.93
CA VAL A 44 35.33 34.55 17.77
C VAL A 44 34.92 35.97 18.14
N ARG A 45 34.74 36.27 19.42
CA ARG A 45 34.32 37.61 19.86
C ARG A 45 35.40 38.64 19.55
N GLY A 46 35.02 39.69 18.82
CA GLY A 46 35.92 40.77 18.40
C GLY A 46 36.76 40.43 17.15
N GLU A 47 36.57 39.26 16.55
CA GLU A 47 37.23 38.84 15.32
C GLU A 47 36.36 39.14 14.09
N THR A 48 37.00 39.36 12.94
CA THR A 48 36.30 39.37 11.65
C THR A 48 35.92 37.95 11.26
N LEU A 49 34.62 37.73 10.99
CA LEU A 49 34.11 36.46 10.53
C LEU A 49 33.93 36.45 9.01
N TYR A 50 34.38 35.36 8.38
CA TYR A 50 34.21 35.08 6.97
C TYR A 50 33.23 33.92 6.80
N LEU A 51 32.17 34.13 6.03
CA LEU A 51 31.32 33.07 5.53
C LEU A 51 31.86 32.60 4.17
N THR A 52 32.37 31.38 4.13
CA THR A 52 32.89 30.76 2.91
C THR A 52 31.89 29.72 2.40
N VAL A 53 31.49 29.87 1.13
CA VAL A 53 30.66 28.90 0.42
C VAL A 53 31.57 28.03 -0.42
N TRP A 54 31.66 26.76 -0.06
CA TRP A 54 32.41 25.75 -0.80
C TRP A 54 31.44 24.98 -1.67
N ILE A 55 31.75 24.91 -2.96
CA ILE A 55 30.94 24.19 -3.94
C ILE A 55 31.84 23.15 -4.59
N ASN A 56 31.50 21.89 -4.39
CA ASN A 56 32.21 20.75 -4.96
C ASN A 56 31.29 20.10 -5.99
N PHE A 57 31.79 19.89 -7.21
CA PHE A 57 31.05 19.20 -8.27
C PHE A 57 31.51 17.76 -8.39
N ALA A 58 30.54 16.83 -8.46
CA ALA A 58 30.78 15.47 -8.92
C ALA A 58 30.71 15.46 -10.45
N GLY A 59 31.86 15.58 -11.13
CA GLY A 59 31.95 15.57 -12.60
C GLY A 59 32.04 16.97 -13.24
N GLN A 60 31.78 17.04 -14.54
CA GLN A 60 31.80 18.29 -15.32
C GLN A 60 30.44 19.00 -15.18
N PRO A 61 30.35 20.16 -14.49
CA PRO A 61 29.08 20.86 -14.35
C PRO A 61 28.62 21.44 -15.69
N ASP A 62 27.32 21.43 -15.94
CA ASP A 62 26.73 22.39 -16.86
C ASP A 62 26.88 23.78 -16.22
N TRP A 63 27.59 24.70 -16.86
CA TRP A 63 27.94 26.00 -16.27
C TRP A 63 26.76 26.97 -16.15
N ASN A 64 25.53 26.47 -16.01
CA ASN A 64 24.29 27.22 -16.15
C ASN A 64 23.43 27.23 -14.87
N TRP A 65 24.09 27.29 -13.70
CA TRP A 65 23.45 27.42 -12.40
C TRP A 65 23.95 28.68 -11.66
N ALA A 66 23.13 29.20 -10.74
CA ALA A 66 23.48 30.32 -9.88
C ALA A 66 22.90 30.09 -8.47
N ILE A 67 23.67 30.45 -7.44
CA ILE A 67 23.19 30.51 -6.06
C ILE A 67 22.95 31.98 -5.73
N TYR A 68 21.73 32.28 -5.29
CA TYR A 68 21.37 33.59 -4.77
C TYR A 68 21.33 33.53 -3.25
N LEU A 69 22.03 34.46 -2.59
CA LEU A 69 21.86 34.72 -1.17
C LEU A 69 21.01 35.98 -1.03
N ASP A 70 19.94 35.90 -0.27
CA ASP A 70 18.98 37.00 -0.10
C ASP A 70 19.13 37.68 1.24
N ASP A 71 19.05 36.89 2.32
CA ASP A 71 19.32 37.36 3.68
C ASP A 71 20.47 36.56 4.30
N LEU A 72 21.37 37.29 4.95
CA LEU A 72 22.43 36.75 5.79
C LEU A 72 22.52 37.60 7.05
N ARG A 73 22.17 36.98 8.18
CA ARG A 73 22.23 37.63 9.49
C ARG A 73 23.02 36.82 10.50
N ILE A 74 23.71 37.53 11.39
CA ILE A 74 24.32 37.00 12.60
C ILE A 74 23.63 37.69 13.76
N VAL A 75 22.96 36.92 14.59
CA VAL A 75 22.18 37.43 15.72
C VAL A 75 22.79 36.97 17.04
N PRO A 76 22.85 37.85 18.06
CA PRO A 76 23.45 37.52 19.35
C PRO A 76 22.52 36.71 20.27
N THR A 77 21.36 36.29 19.76
CA THR A 77 20.32 35.57 20.49
C THR A 77 19.84 34.37 19.71
N SER A 78 19.38 33.33 20.39
CA SER A 78 18.69 32.22 19.75
C SER A 78 17.38 32.73 19.13
N GLU A 79 17.23 32.54 17.82
CA GLU A 79 15.97 32.73 17.13
C GLU A 79 15.34 31.35 16.94
N ARG A 80 14.21 31.11 17.61
CA ARG A 80 13.35 29.95 17.38
C ARG A 80 11.99 30.43 16.91
N THR A 81 11.28 29.59 16.16
CA THR A 81 9.88 29.82 15.88
C THR A 81 9.09 29.88 17.18
N LEU A 82 8.35 30.96 17.37
CA LEU A 82 7.51 31.18 18.55
C LEU A 82 6.05 30.93 18.21
N ALA A 83 5.34 30.34 19.17
CA ALA A 83 3.90 30.15 19.05
C ALA A 83 3.19 31.51 19.04
N ALA A 84 2.40 31.75 18.01
CA ALA A 84 1.47 32.85 17.90
C ALA A 84 0.14 32.53 18.62
N PRO A 85 -0.62 33.54 19.06
CA PRO A 85 -1.97 33.34 19.60
C PRO A 85 -2.90 32.70 18.58
N LEU A 86 -3.82 31.85 19.04
CA LEU A 86 -4.81 31.20 18.18
C LEU A 86 -5.65 32.25 17.42
N PRO A 87 -5.73 32.19 16.08
CA PRO A 87 -6.52 33.12 15.27
C PRO A 87 -8.00 33.06 15.61
N ALA A 88 -8.71 34.18 15.44
CA ALA A 88 -10.15 34.24 15.69
C ALA A 88 -10.96 33.26 14.80
N ALA A 89 -10.45 32.97 13.60
CA ALA A 89 -11.05 32.04 12.65
C ALA A 89 -10.98 30.57 13.10
N LEU A 90 -10.08 30.23 14.03
CA LEU A 90 -9.93 28.87 14.57
C LEU A 90 -10.57 28.70 15.96
N ARG A 91 -11.35 29.69 16.42
CA ARG A 91 -12.04 29.60 17.72
C ARG A 91 -13.09 28.50 17.71
N GLY A 92 -13.24 27.80 18.83
CA GLY A 92 -14.17 26.68 18.98
C GLY A 92 -15.62 27.14 19.09
N ASP A 93 -16.22 27.45 17.96
CA ASP A 93 -17.66 27.69 17.81
C ASP A 93 -18.44 26.45 17.35
N GLY A 94 -17.73 25.31 17.19
CA GLY A 94 -18.27 24.04 16.72
C GLY A 94 -18.57 23.98 15.21
N ALA A 95 -18.32 25.05 14.45
CA ALA A 95 -18.68 25.12 13.03
C ALA A 95 -17.80 24.21 12.16
N GLN A 96 -16.55 24.02 12.55
CA GLN A 96 -15.56 23.25 11.79
C GLN A 96 -14.69 22.38 12.71
N PRO A 97 -15.26 21.30 13.26
CA PRO A 97 -14.57 20.43 14.20
C PRO A 97 -13.44 19.63 13.53
N LEU A 98 -12.50 19.21 14.36
CA LEU A 98 -11.40 18.32 14.05
C LEU A 98 -11.71 16.91 14.51
N LEU A 99 -11.23 15.93 13.74
CA LEU A 99 -11.06 14.55 14.16
C LEU A 99 -9.63 14.37 14.62
N VAL A 100 -9.42 13.71 15.75
CA VAL A 100 -8.12 13.57 16.41
C VAL A 100 -7.96 12.16 16.97
N VAL A 101 -6.75 11.60 16.86
CA VAL A 101 -6.37 10.42 17.63
C VAL A 101 -5.50 10.83 18.81
N GLY A 102 -5.88 10.39 20.00
CA GLY A 102 -5.05 10.56 21.19
C GLY A 102 -5.42 9.64 22.34
N LYS A 103 -5.38 10.16 23.57
CA LYS A 103 -5.64 9.36 24.78
C LYS A 103 -7.12 9.00 24.91
N GLY A 104 -7.43 7.72 25.13
CA GLY A 104 -8.78 7.26 25.46
C GLY A 104 -9.28 7.73 26.83
N GLN A 105 -10.58 7.60 27.06
CA GLN A 105 -11.17 7.73 28.40
C GLN A 105 -10.79 6.53 29.28
N THR A 106 -10.70 5.34 28.70
CA THR A 106 -10.21 4.14 29.38
C THR A 106 -8.68 4.18 29.49
N ALA A 107 -8.15 3.96 30.69
CA ALA A 107 -6.71 3.92 30.90
C ALA A 107 -6.03 2.86 30.01
N GLY A 108 -4.97 3.25 29.31
CA GLY A 108 -4.21 2.38 28.41
C GLY A 108 -4.83 2.18 27.02
N ARG A 109 -5.92 2.89 26.68
CA ARG A 109 -6.51 2.88 25.34
C ARG A 109 -6.26 4.17 24.58
N TYR A 110 -6.36 4.06 23.26
CA TYR A 110 -6.31 5.18 22.33
C TYR A 110 -7.73 5.60 21.96
N GLY A 111 -7.99 6.90 21.95
CA GLY A 111 -9.29 7.47 21.62
C GLY A 111 -9.28 8.10 20.23
N ILE A 112 -10.31 7.79 19.45
CA ILE A 112 -10.69 8.54 18.26
C ILE A 112 -11.74 9.55 18.70
N GLN A 113 -11.45 10.84 18.50
CA GLN A 113 -12.19 11.94 19.12
C GLN A 113 -12.56 13.00 18.11
N ARG A 114 -13.70 13.65 18.33
CA ARG A 114 -14.03 14.93 17.71
C ARG A 114 -13.71 16.04 18.69
N MET A 115 -13.18 17.16 18.22
CA MET A 115 -12.97 18.37 19.03
C MET A 115 -13.17 19.62 18.19
N ASP A 116 -13.30 20.78 18.83
CA ASP A 116 -13.32 22.04 18.09
C ASP A 116 -11.90 22.45 17.64
N SER A 117 -11.81 23.36 16.66
CA SER A 117 -10.53 23.78 16.08
C SER A 117 -9.57 24.47 17.06
N ASP A 118 -10.06 24.91 18.22
CA ASP A 118 -9.25 25.44 19.32
C ASP A 118 -8.84 24.39 20.35
N GLY A 119 -9.18 23.11 20.13
CA GLY A 119 -8.88 22.00 21.01
C GLY A 119 -9.91 21.76 22.12
N SER A 120 -10.95 22.60 22.22
CA SER A 120 -12.03 22.44 23.20
C SER A 120 -13.10 21.44 22.75
N ASN A 121 -14.12 21.21 23.60
CA ASN A 121 -15.29 20.38 23.28
C ASN A 121 -14.99 18.97 22.76
N ARG A 122 -14.01 18.30 23.36
CA ARG A 122 -13.63 16.92 23.01
C ARG A 122 -14.76 15.94 23.30
N VAL A 123 -15.12 15.15 22.29
CA VAL A 123 -16.10 14.07 22.33
C VAL A 123 -15.42 12.79 21.85
N LEU A 124 -15.48 11.74 22.67
CA LEU A 124 -14.98 10.42 22.29
C LEU A 124 -15.97 9.75 21.32
N LEU A 125 -15.46 9.27 20.18
CA LEU A 125 -16.24 8.55 19.16
C LEU A 125 -16.01 7.04 19.26
N ALA A 126 -14.76 6.61 19.43
CA ALA A 126 -14.38 5.20 19.56
C ALA A 126 -13.09 5.05 20.37
N GLU A 127 -12.84 3.83 20.88
CA GLU A 127 -11.59 3.48 21.55
C GLU A 127 -10.99 2.20 20.98
N SER A 128 -9.66 2.18 20.90
CA SER A 128 -8.89 1.00 20.50
C SER A 128 -7.83 0.66 21.54
N THR A 129 -7.56 -0.63 21.69
CA THR A 129 -6.44 -1.13 22.50
C THR A 129 -5.09 -1.02 21.76
N LEU A 130 -5.13 -0.87 20.43
CA LEU A 130 -3.96 -0.68 19.57
C LEU A 130 -3.99 0.73 18.98
N PRO A 131 -2.84 1.37 18.71
CA PRO A 131 -2.81 2.75 18.21
C PRO A 131 -3.51 2.88 16.85
N PRO A 132 -4.60 3.66 16.74
CA PRO A 132 -5.18 4.01 15.45
C PRO A 132 -4.26 4.98 14.69
N ALA A 133 -4.22 4.85 13.37
CA ALA A 133 -3.48 5.73 12.48
C ALA A 133 -4.29 6.04 11.21
N PHE A 134 -3.85 7.06 10.46
CA PHE A 134 -4.42 7.48 9.18
C PHE A 134 -5.93 7.77 9.26
N VAL A 135 -6.36 8.41 10.36
CA VAL A 135 -7.77 8.74 10.57
C VAL A 135 -8.20 9.80 9.54
N THR A 136 -9.35 9.61 8.88
CA THR A 136 -9.84 10.59 7.91
C THR A 136 -11.36 10.57 7.74
N TRP A 137 -11.95 11.75 7.59
CA TRP A 137 -13.36 11.91 7.25
C TRP A 137 -13.65 11.49 5.81
N SER A 138 -14.79 10.84 5.60
CA SER A 138 -15.34 10.72 4.25
C SER A 138 -15.67 12.11 3.70
N PRO A 139 -15.63 12.33 2.37
CA PRO A 139 -15.84 13.65 1.78
C PRO A 139 -17.22 14.26 2.12
N ASP A 140 -18.19 13.40 2.44
CA ASP A 140 -19.52 13.83 2.86
C ASP A 140 -19.66 14.12 4.37
N GLY A 141 -18.58 13.92 5.15
CA GLY A 141 -18.53 14.13 6.60
C GLY A 141 -19.39 13.15 7.41
N LYS A 142 -19.92 12.08 6.80
CA LYS A 142 -20.82 11.14 7.47
C LYS A 142 -20.13 9.92 8.06
N ARG A 143 -18.92 9.63 7.61
CA ARG A 143 -18.14 8.46 8.02
C ARG A 143 -16.70 8.86 8.28
N ILE A 144 -16.02 8.01 9.03
CA ILE A 144 -14.61 8.10 9.36
C ILE A 144 -13.98 6.78 8.94
N ALA A 145 -12.84 6.84 8.27
CA ALA A 145 -11.96 5.70 8.08
C ALA A 145 -10.76 5.83 9.01
N TYR A 146 -10.29 4.71 9.52
CA TYR A 146 -9.02 4.64 10.24
C TYR A 146 -8.43 3.24 10.10
N GLN A 147 -7.16 3.11 10.45
CA GLN A 147 -6.46 1.85 10.41
C GLN A 147 -5.79 1.55 11.76
N VAL A 148 -5.65 0.26 12.06
CA VAL A 148 -4.86 -0.25 13.20
C VAL A 148 -3.93 -1.35 12.71
N ASP A 149 -2.70 -1.38 13.23
CA ASP A 149 -1.77 -2.47 13.01
C ASP A 149 -1.99 -3.57 14.04
N VAL A 150 -2.11 -4.80 13.57
CA VAL A 150 -2.39 -6.00 14.37
C VAL A 150 -1.32 -7.07 14.16
N PRO A 151 -1.01 -7.88 15.18
CA PRO A 151 -0.17 -9.06 15.01
C PRO A 151 -0.83 -10.08 14.05
N TYR A 152 -0.03 -10.64 13.14
CA TYR A 152 -0.47 -11.60 12.14
C TYR A 152 0.54 -12.77 11.98
N PRO A 153 0.09 -14.02 11.80
CA PRO A 153 -1.28 -14.48 12.02
C PRO A 153 -1.69 -14.35 13.50
N PRO A 154 -2.98 -14.27 13.83
CA PRO A 154 -3.45 -14.12 15.22
C PRO A 154 -3.02 -15.29 16.11
N THR A 155 -2.86 -16.47 15.50
CA THR A 155 -2.30 -17.66 16.12
C THR A 155 -1.14 -18.18 15.28
N LEU A 156 -0.01 -18.44 15.92
CA LEU A 156 1.17 -19.00 15.24
C LEU A 156 0.91 -20.42 14.75
N SER A 157 1.41 -20.75 13.56
CA SER A 157 1.29 -22.09 12.98
C SER A 157 2.19 -23.12 13.66
N ALA A 158 3.29 -22.68 14.28
CA ALA A 158 4.24 -23.52 15.01
C ALA A 158 5.00 -22.73 16.08
N SER A 159 5.58 -23.42 17.06
CA SER A 159 6.32 -22.80 18.18
C SER A 159 7.60 -22.07 17.76
N ASN A 160 8.14 -22.40 16.59
CA ASN A 160 9.32 -21.75 16.01
C ASN A 160 8.96 -20.59 15.07
N LYS A 161 7.70 -20.18 14.97
CA LYS A 161 7.26 -19.04 14.15
C LYS A 161 7.18 -17.76 14.98
N PHE A 162 7.21 -16.61 14.33
CA PHE A 162 6.93 -15.32 14.99
C PHE A 162 5.95 -14.46 14.18
N GLN A 163 5.14 -13.69 14.91
CA GLN A 163 4.14 -12.83 14.32
C GLN A 163 4.79 -11.64 13.61
N VAL A 164 4.23 -11.29 12.47
CA VAL A 164 4.45 -10.04 11.74
C VAL A 164 3.33 -9.06 12.02
N LEU A 165 3.36 -7.89 11.40
CA LEU A 165 2.25 -6.94 11.41
C LEU A 165 1.44 -7.01 10.11
N ALA A 166 0.13 -6.95 10.28
CA ALA A 166 -0.84 -6.63 9.25
C ALA A 166 -1.65 -5.41 9.69
N SER A 167 -2.41 -4.82 8.78
CA SER A 167 -3.28 -3.69 9.07
C SER A 167 -4.73 -4.04 8.82
N GLU A 168 -5.59 -3.58 9.72
CA GLU A 168 -7.03 -3.63 9.58
C GLU A 168 -7.56 -2.22 9.35
N THR A 169 -8.39 -2.04 8.33
CA THR A 169 -9.06 -0.77 8.04
C THR A 169 -10.51 -0.85 8.46
N TYR A 170 -10.93 0.15 9.23
CA TYR A 170 -12.25 0.25 9.81
C TYR A 170 -13.00 1.47 9.26
N LEU A 171 -14.33 1.35 9.21
CA LEU A 171 -15.25 2.46 9.04
C LEU A 171 -16.08 2.66 10.29
N LEU A 172 -16.29 3.92 10.64
CA LEU A 172 -17.09 4.39 11.75
C LEU A 172 -18.06 5.47 11.23
N ASN A 173 -19.27 5.57 11.76
CA ASN A 173 -20.14 6.71 11.46
C ASN A 173 -19.63 7.97 12.16
N ALA A 174 -20.01 9.15 11.68
CA ALA A 174 -19.62 10.44 12.24
C ALA A 174 -19.96 10.63 13.74
N ASP A 175 -20.96 9.90 14.22
CA ASP A 175 -21.42 9.90 15.62
C ASP A 175 -20.73 8.84 16.50
N GLY A 176 -19.79 8.06 15.94
CA GLY A 176 -19.11 6.97 16.64
C GLY A 176 -19.85 5.63 16.61
N SER A 177 -20.99 5.53 15.93
CA SER A 177 -21.73 4.27 15.80
C SER A 177 -21.26 3.43 14.60
N GLY A 178 -21.68 2.17 14.56
CA GLY A 178 -21.59 1.35 13.33
C GLY A 178 -20.17 0.99 12.90
N GLU A 179 -19.23 0.92 13.85
CA GLU A 179 -17.86 0.48 13.60
C GLU A 179 -17.83 -0.89 12.91
N ARG A 180 -17.08 -1.00 11.82
CA ARG A 180 -16.88 -2.27 11.11
C ARG A 180 -15.58 -2.29 10.32
N GLN A 181 -14.93 -3.43 10.28
CA GLN A 181 -13.79 -3.68 9.40
C GLN A 181 -14.27 -3.77 7.94
N ILE A 182 -13.51 -3.17 7.02
CA ILE A 182 -13.82 -3.18 5.58
C ILE A 182 -12.68 -3.71 4.72
N HIS A 183 -11.46 -3.73 5.25
CA HIS A 183 -10.29 -4.22 4.56
C HIS A 183 -9.26 -4.73 5.56
N PHE A 184 -8.46 -5.70 5.15
CA PHE A 184 -7.36 -6.24 5.93
C PHE A 184 -6.23 -6.67 5.00
N THR A 185 -4.99 -6.49 5.45
CA THR A 185 -3.80 -6.99 4.76
C THR A 185 -3.33 -8.31 5.38
N THR A 186 -2.45 -9.02 4.68
CA THR A 186 -1.85 -10.28 5.18
C THR A 186 -0.34 -10.19 5.11
N GLY A 187 0.32 -10.29 6.25
CA GLY A 187 1.77 -10.48 6.31
C GLY A 187 2.19 -11.94 6.07
N VAL A 188 3.49 -12.20 6.07
CA VAL A 188 4.07 -13.56 6.03
C VAL A 188 4.84 -13.80 7.33
N GLU A 189 4.45 -14.79 8.12
CA GLU A 189 5.19 -15.14 9.35
C GLU A 189 6.62 -15.63 9.04
N GLY A 190 7.59 -15.24 9.88
CA GLY A 190 8.95 -15.76 9.80
C GLY A 190 9.20 -16.93 10.76
N THR A 191 10.35 -17.58 10.66
CA THR A 191 10.80 -18.69 11.54
C THR A 191 12.01 -18.29 12.37
N LYS A 192 11.91 -18.44 13.69
CA LYS A 192 13.05 -18.47 14.61
C LYS A 192 13.73 -19.83 14.53
N ASP A 193 15.05 -19.86 14.41
CA ASP A 193 15.85 -21.06 14.65
C ASP A 193 16.80 -20.80 15.82
N ASP A 194 16.72 -21.63 16.86
CA ASP A 194 17.77 -21.76 17.88
C ASP A 194 18.07 -23.26 17.98
N PRO A 195 19.24 -23.76 17.53
CA PRO A 195 19.61 -25.15 17.77
C PRO A 195 19.78 -25.39 19.27
N PRO A 196 19.43 -26.56 19.82
CA PRO A 196 19.79 -26.90 21.19
C PRO A 196 21.31 -26.89 21.35
N GLY A 197 21.87 -25.90 22.05
CA GLY A 197 23.27 -25.89 22.50
C GLY A 197 24.17 -24.72 22.06
N CYS A 198 23.68 -23.67 21.40
CA CYS A 198 24.55 -22.58 20.93
C CYS A 198 24.76 -21.47 21.98
N ILE A 199 26.02 -21.24 22.37
CA ILE A 199 26.47 -20.08 23.16
C ILE A 199 26.93 -19.00 22.17
N ARG A 200 26.52 -17.74 22.41
CA ARG A 200 26.75 -16.54 21.57
C ARG A 200 28.20 -16.35 21.11
N THR A 201 28.57 -16.99 20.01
CA THR A 201 29.71 -16.60 19.17
C THR A 201 29.30 -16.68 17.70
N ASP A 202 29.79 -15.70 16.95
CA ASP A 202 29.85 -15.36 15.52
C ASP A 202 30.01 -16.52 14.50
N THR A 203 29.92 -17.78 14.93
CA THR A 203 30.06 -18.99 14.09
C THR A 203 28.74 -19.69 13.77
N CYS A 204 27.61 -19.25 14.35
CA CYS A 204 26.29 -19.69 13.91
C CYS A 204 25.85 -18.83 12.72
N ARG A 205 25.97 -19.34 11.49
CA ARG A 205 25.27 -18.75 10.35
C ARG A 205 23.76 -18.92 10.56
N ASP A 206 23.10 -17.81 10.84
CA ASP A 206 21.66 -17.52 10.78
C ASP A 206 20.90 -18.42 9.79
N ARG A 207 20.03 -19.31 10.29
CA ARG A 207 19.20 -20.21 9.46
C ARG A 207 17.69 -19.93 9.54
N GLY A 208 17.26 -18.93 10.32
CA GLY A 208 15.86 -18.51 10.36
C GLY A 208 15.39 -17.88 9.04
N GLN A 209 14.08 -17.86 8.82
CA GLN A 209 13.45 -17.17 7.68
C GLN A 209 12.83 -15.86 8.16
N ASP A 210 13.10 -14.78 7.45
CA ASP A 210 12.48 -13.47 7.71
C ASP A 210 10.97 -13.52 7.48
N GLY A 211 10.25 -12.77 8.30
CA GLY A 211 8.84 -12.47 8.07
C GLY A 211 8.68 -11.26 7.14
N VAL A 212 7.45 -11.02 6.70
CA VAL A 212 7.06 -9.82 5.94
C VAL A 212 5.88 -9.16 6.62
N ASP A 213 6.09 -7.94 7.13
CA ASP A 213 5.01 -7.05 7.53
C ASP A 213 4.31 -6.54 6.26
N ALA A 214 2.97 -6.50 6.29
CA ALA A 214 2.17 -5.89 5.24
C ALA A 214 1.26 -4.85 5.89
N ILE A 215 1.75 -3.62 6.02
CA ILE A 215 1.06 -2.56 6.76
C ILE A 215 0.56 -1.46 5.83
N ILE A 216 -0.49 -0.74 6.24
CA ILE A 216 -1.01 0.42 5.54
C ILE A 216 -0.33 1.65 6.11
N ASP A 217 0.25 2.44 5.22
CA ASP A 217 1.01 3.65 5.53
C ASP A 217 0.31 4.94 5.02
N ASN A 218 -0.87 4.82 4.40
CA ASN A 218 -1.77 5.96 4.20
C ASN A 218 -3.19 5.55 3.80
N LEU A 219 -4.17 6.41 4.12
CA LEU A 219 -5.57 6.32 3.65
C LEU A 219 -5.99 7.64 3.00
N ALA A 220 -6.62 7.58 1.83
CA ALA A 220 -7.24 8.75 1.19
C ALA A 220 -8.58 8.39 0.54
N TRP A 221 -9.62 9.18 0.79
CA TRP A 221 -10.95 8.94 0.22
C TRP A 221 -11.04 9.33 -1.26
N SER A 222 -11.76 8.53 -2.05
CA SER A 222 -12.24 8.99 -3.35
C SER A 222 -13.24 10.14 -3.15
N PRO A 223 -13.30 11.13 -4.06
CA PRO A 223 -14.18 12.30 -3.89
C PRO A 223 -15.67 11.99 -3.77
N ASP A 224 -16.11 10.86 -4.33
CA ASP A 224 -17.49 10.39 -4.29
C ASP A 224 -17.79 9.51 -3.05
N GLY A 225 -16.78 9.25 -2.20
CA GLY A 225 -16.89 8.42 -1.00
C GLY A 225 -17.15 6.93 -1.27
N SER A 226 -16.93 6.46 -2.50
CA SER A 226 -17.16 5.06 -2.89
C SER A 226 -15.93 4.16 -2.68
N GLN A 227 -14.74 4.74 -2.48
CA GLN A 227 -13.47 4.00 -2.34
C GLN A 227 -12.51 4.67 -1.36
N LEU A 228 -11.58 3.87 -0.86
CA LEU A 228 -10.38 4.31 -0.16
C LEU A 228 -9.14 3.92 -0.96
N LEU A 229 -8.26 4.87 -1.21
CA LEU A 229 -6.91 4.63 -1.69
C LEU A 229 -6.02 4.33 -0.49
N THR A 230 -5.48 3.11 -0.45
CA THR A 230 -4.54 2.65 0.58
C THR A 230 -3.12 2.67 0.02
N THR A 231 -2.17 3.24 0.76
CA THR A 231 -0.74 3.02 0.52
C THR A 231 -0.29 1.85 1.37
N ILE A 232 0.21 0.77 0.77
CA ILE A 232 0.65 -0.43 1.49
C ILE A 232 2.18 -0.47 1.49
N CYS A 233 2.78 -0.58 2.68
CA CYS A 233 4.19 -0.87 2.90
C CYS A 233 4.37 -2.37 3.16
N LEU A 234 5.21 -3.01 2.34
CA LEU A 234 5.75 -4.34 2.60
C LEU A 234 7.16 -4.21 3.15
N ARG A 235 7.40 -4.73 4.37
CA ARG A 235 8.69 -4.60 5.06
C ARG A 235 9.16 -5.93 5.61
N GLY A 236 10.44 -6.26 5.41
CA GLY A 236 11.04 -7.45 6.03
C GLY A 236 11.09 -7.34 7.55
N ARG A 237 10.82 -8.44 8.25
CA ARG A 237 10.98 -8.57 9.70
C ARG A 237 12.00 -9.66 9.98
N TRP A 238 13.14 -9.29 10.57
CA TRP A 238 14.23 -10.23 10.75
C TRP A 238 13.89 -11.36 11.72
N TYR A 239 14.37 -12.55 11.38
CA TYR A 239 14.09 -13.78 12.11
C TYR A 239 14.53 -13.76 13.59
N ASN A 240 15.50 -12.92 13.96
CA ASN A 240 16.00 -12.75 15.32
C ASN A 240 15.08 -11.88 16.22
N GLY A 241 14.01 -11.32 15.66
CA GLY A 241 13.04 -10.49 16.38
C GLY A 241 13.38 -9.00 16.45
N ASP A 242 14.48 -8.55 15.82
CA ASP A 242 14.76 -7.13 15.65
C ASP A 242 13.79 -6.51 14.63
N LYS A 243 13.44 -5.23 14.83
CA LYS A 243 12.66 -4.45 13.86
C LYS A 243 13.46 -4.40 12.57
N GLY A 244 12.97 -5.04 11.50
CA GLY A 244 13.71 -5.23 10.25
C GLY A 244 14.05 -3.93 9.52
N SER A 245 14.65 -4.03 8.33
CA SER A 245 15.06 -2.89 7.51
C SER A 245 13.97 -1.82 7.47
N GLN A 246 14.32 -0.54 7.67
CA GLN A 246 13.34 0.56 7.57
C GLN A 246 12.74 0.69 6.15
N ASP A 247 13.33 0.00 5.19
CA ASP A 247 12.95 0.00 3.78
C ASP A 247 11.62 -0.73 3.56
N CYS A 248 10.60 0.05 3.19
CA CYS A 248 9.30 -0.41 2.73
C CYS A 248 9.28 -0.52 1.20
N LEU A 249 8.73 -1.62 0.68
CA LEU A 249 8.25 -1.68 -0.70
C LEU A 249 6.80 -1.19 -0.74
N PHE A 250 6.59 -0.04 -1.37
CA PHE A 250 5.28 0.62 -1.39
C PHE A 250 4.46 0.32 -2.65
N HIS A 251 3.15 0.29 -2.49
CA HIS A 251 2.22 0.35 -3.62
C HIS A 251 0.88 0.96 -3.22
N LEU A 252 0.18 1.52 -4.20
CA LEU A 252 -1.19 2.01 -4.02
C LEU A 252 -2.21 0.93 -4.39
N SER A 253 -3.29 0.86 -3.61
CA SER A 253 -4.41 -0.05 -3.85
C SER A 253 -5.75 0.64 -3.56
N LEU A 254 -6.79 0.29 -4.32
CA LEU A 254 -8.13 0.86 -4.17
C LEU A 254 -9.03 -0.15 -3.47
N GLN A 255 -9.53 0.23 -2.30
CA GLN A 255 -10.47 -0.56 -1.52
C GLN A 255 -11.90 -0.05 -1.73
N PRO A 256 -12.84 -0.89 -2.18
CA PRO A 256 -14.23 -0.49 -2.30
C PRO A 256 -14.80 -0.24 -0.91
N VAL A 257 -15.50 0.88 -0.76
CA VAL A 257 -16.27 1.19 0.44
C VAL A 257 -17.73 0.89 0.15
N PRO A 258 -18.45 0.13 1.01
CA PRO A 258 -19.88 -0.06 0.85
C PRO A 258 -20.58 1.30 0.82
N SER A 259 -21.13 1.67 -0.32
CA SER A 259 -21.80 2.94 -0.57
C SER A 259 -22.98 2.72 -1.53
N THR A 260 -23.88 3.70 -1.63
CA THR A 260 -24.96 3.67 -2.64
C THR A 260 -24.44 3.84 -4.07
N ASN A 261 -23.20 4.32 -4.21
CA ASN A 261 -22.55 4.51 -5.50
C ASN A 261 -21.72 3.27 -5.85
N PRO A 262 -21.77 2.78 -7.10
CA PRO A 262 -20.86 1.73 -7.53
C PRO A 262 -19.40 2.24 -7.43
N PRO A 263 -18.45 1.40 -7.00
CA PRO A 263 -17.05 1.80 -6.91
C PRO A 263 -16.51 2.18 -8.29
N LEU A 264 -15.62 3.18 -8.34
CA LEU A 264 -14.96 3.56 -9.59
C LEU A 264 -14.12 2.38 -10.10
N ASN A 265 -14.39 1.92 -11.33
CA ASN A 265 -13.62 0.84 -11.95
C ASN A 265 -12.30 1.41 -12.51
N ILE A 266 -11.34 1.67 -11.62
CA ILE A 266 -10.05 2.28 -11.95
C ILE A 266 -8.96 1.23 -11.93
N THR A 267 -8.22 1.14 -13.04
CA THR A 267 -6.98 0.35 -13.09
C THR A 267 -5.79 1.29 -12.90
N LEU A 268 -5.14 1.22 -11.74
CA LEU A 268 -3.93 2.02 -11.47
C LEU A 268 -2.78 1.59 -12.41
N PRO A 269 -1.97 2.54 -12.91
CA PRO A 269 -0.82 2.21 -13.75
C PRO A 269 0.29 1.57 -12.91
N LYS A 270 1.07 0.66 -13.50
CA LYS A 270 2.25 0.04 -12.87
C LYS A 270 3.23 1.03 -12.25
N PHE A 271 3.25 2.23 -12.81
CA PHE A 271 4.06 3.33 -12.34
C PHE A 271 3.90 3.65 -10.85
N VAL A 272 2.75 3.30 -10.24
CA VAL A 272 2.52 3.49 -8.79
C VAL A 272 3.20 2.43 -7.91
N GLU A 273 3.98 1.52 -8.49
CA GLU A 273 4.94 0.74 -7.71
C GLU A 273 6.01 1.67 -7.15
N ALA A 274 6.22 1.59 -5.82
CA ALA A 274 6.96 2.53 -5.00
C ALA A 274 6.30 3.90 -4.78
N ALA A 275 5.00 4.04 -5.08
CA ALA A 275 4.25 5.24 -4.73
C ALA A 275 3.85 5.25 -3.25
N GLN A 276 4.06 6.39 -2.60
CA GLN A 276 3.88 6.57 -1.16
C GLN A 276 2.97 7.76 -0.87
N ASN A 277 2.43 7.80 0.36
CA ASN A 277 1.81 8.99 0.93
C ASN A 277 0.73 9.64 0.05
N ALA A 278 -0.12 8.84 -0.59
CA ALA A 278 -1.02 9.37 -1.60
C ALA A 278 -2.13 10.27 -1.03
N SER A 279 -2.38 11.42 -1.64
CA SER A 279 -3.47 12.34 -1.29
C SER A 279 -4.41 12.53 -2.48
N TRP A 280 -5.73 12.40 -2.25
CA TRP A 280 -6.75 12.46 -3.30
C TRP A 280 -7.56 13.76 -3.18
N SER A 281 -7.50 14.59 -4.22
CA SER A 281 -8.25 15.83 -4.30
C SER A 281 -9.71 15.63 -4.71
N ALA A 282 -10.57 16.58 -4.33
CA ALA A 282 -11.95 16.68 -4.79
C ALA A 282 -12.08 16.78 -6.33
N GLY A 283 -11.05 17.28 -7.02
CA GLY A 283 -10.96 17.32 -8.49
C GLY A 283 -10.67 15.96 -9.15
N ASN A 284 -10.75 14.86 -8.40
CA ASN A 284 -10.45 13.50 -8.82
C ASN A 284 -9.01 13.33 -9.37
N ARG A 285 -8.05 13.88 -8.62
CA ARG A 285 -6.60 13.74 -8.88
C ARG A 285 -5.89 13.24 -7.64
N VAL A 286 -4.93 12.34 -7.82
CA VAL A 286 -4.13 11.77 -6.74
C VAL A 286 -2.71 12.31 -6.85
N LEU A 287 -2.20 12.95 -5.79
CA LEU A 287 -0.75 13.19 -5.63
C LEU A 287 -0.15 12.04 -4.86
N PHE A 288 1.07 11.67 -5.20
CA PHE A 288 1.84 10.68 -4.46
C PHE A 288 3.32 10.95 -4.62
N GLU A 289 4.08 10.53 -3.64
CA GLU A 289 5.54 10.58 -3.66
C GLU A 289 6.08 9.32 -4.33
N ARG A 290 7.20 9.42 -5.05
CA ARG A 290 7.91 8.25 -5.58
C ARG A 290 9.42 8.40 -5.45
N GLY A 291 10.02 7.46 -4.69
CA GLY A 291 11.46 7.34 -4.43
C GLY A 291 12.26 6.63 -5.53
N ALA A 292 13.59 6.78 -5.53
CA ALA A 292 14.49 6.03 -6.40
C ALA A 292 14.70 4.60 -5.85
N VAL A 293 14.36 3.57 -6.64
CA VAL A 293 14.67 2.17 -6.33
C VAL A 293 16.06 1.85 -6.91
N LEU A 294 16.91 1.15 -6.15
CA LEU A 294 18.36 1.00 -6.37
C LEU A 294 18.81 0.20 -7.64
N SER A 295 17.99 0.07 -8.69
CA SER A 295 18.35 -0.76 -9.87
C SER A 295 17.87 -0.22 -11.24
N SER A 296 18.76 0.42 -12.02
CA SER A 296 18.59 0.77 -13.46
C SER A 296 17.65 1.98 -13.74
N PRO A 297 17.51 2.55 -14.98
CA PRO A 297 17.14 3.96 -15.16
C PRO A 297 15.69 4.22 -14.78
N HIS A 298 15.48 4.63 -13.54
CA HIS A 298 14.17 4.97 -13.01
C HIS A 298 13.78 6.40 -13.39
N PRO A 299 12.47 6.68 -13.55
CA PRO A 299 11.96 8.04 -13.72
C PRO A 299 12.32 8.92 -12.51
N ALA A 300 12.33 10.25 -12.74
CA ALA A 300 12.74 11.22 -11.73
C ALA A 300 12.00 11.07 -10.39
N THR A 301 12.75 11.12 -9.30
CA THR A 301 12.22 11.18 -7.94
C THR A 301 11.41 12.46 -7.79
N GLY A 302 10.20 12.36 -7.21
CA GLY A 302 9.24 13.45 -7.36
C GLY A 302 7.89 13.25 -6.67
N ILE A 303 7.14 14.35 -6.57
CA ILE A 303 5.68 14.31 -6.42
C ILE A 303 5.09 14.13 -7.80
N TRP A 304 4.34 13.05 -7.94
CA TRP A 304 3.65 12.66 -9.15
C TRP A 304 2.14 12.81 -8.98
N GLU A 305 1.44 13.07 -10.07
CA GLU A 305 -0.01 13.18 -10.12
C GLU A 305 -0.62 12.11 -11.04
N LEU A 306 -1.75 11.53 -10.63
CA LEU A 306 -2.67 10.79 -11.49
C LEU A 306 -3.98 11.55 -11.67
N GLY A 307 -4.38 11.78 -12.92
CA GLY A 307 -5.75 12.18 -13.26
C GLY A 307 -6.67 10.95 -13.31
N MET A 308 -7.50 10.76 -12.29
CA MET A 308 -8.29 9.54 -12.09
C MET A 308 -9.52 9.41 -13.01
N ALA A 309 -9.80 10.44 -13.82
CA ALA A 309 -10.83 10.41 -14.85
C ALA A 309 -10.40 9.60 -16.10
N GLN A 310 -9.09 9.38 -16.30
CA GLN A 310 -8.56 8.61 -17.42
C GLN A 310 -8.35 7.14 -17.03
N GLN A 311 -8.44 6.21 -18.00
CA GLN A 311 -8.25 4.77 -17.76
C GLN A 311 -7.27 4.15 -18.77
N PRO A 312 -6.10 3.65 -18.33
CA PRO A 312 -5.51 3.87 -17.00
C PRO A 312 -5.09 5.35 -16.81
N PRO A 313 -5.10 5.89 -15.59
CA PRO A 313 -4.56 7.21 -15.30
C PRO A 313 -3.11 7.34 -15.77
N GLN A 314 -2.74 8.49 -16.33
CA GLN A 314 -1.37 8.75 -16.77
C GLN A 314 -0.60 9.52 -15.68
N PRO A 315 0.58 9.02 -15.25
CA PRO A 315 1.41 9.70 -14.27
C PRO A 315 2.08 10.94 -14.87
N THR A 316 1.96 12.06 -14.18
CA THR A 316 2.62 13.32 -14.54
C THR A 316 3.49 13.78 -13.38
N LEU A 317 4.76 14.08 -13.64
CA LEU A 317 5.66 14.65 -12.64
C LEU A 317 5.23 16.10 -12.39
N VAL A 318 4.88 16.43 -11.15
CA VAL A 318 4.46 17.77 -10.74
C VAL A 318 5.63 18.53 -10.13
N GLN A 319 6.38 17.87 -9.26
CA GLN A 319 7.55 18.42 -8.61
C GLN A 319 8.63 17.35 -8.60
N SER A 320 9.84 17.70 -9.01
CA SER A 320 10.98 16.76 -9.07
C SER A 320 12.08 17.16 -8.11
N TRP A 321 12.83 16.18 -7.61
CA TRP A 321 14.11 16.38 -6.95
C TRP A 321 15.14 15.38 -7.45
N LEU A 322 16.41 15.75 -7.37
CA LEU A 322 17.51 14.80 -7.51
C LEU A 322 17.60 13.97 -6.23
N THR A 323 18.01 12.70 -6.33
CA THR A 323 18.21 11.76 -5.20
C THR A 323 19.69 11.52 -4.95
N ALA A 324 20.12 11.58 -3.69
CA ALA A 324 21.50 11.54 -3.27
C ALA A 324 21.76 10.16 -2.68
N TYR A 325 22.63 9.44 -3.37
CA TYR A 325 23.34 8.32 -2.76
C TYR A 325 24.39 8.87 -1.79
N SER A 326 24.31 8.47 -0.52
CA SER A 326 25.29 8.81 0.50
C SER A 326 26.07 7.56 0.91
N GLY A 327 27.28 7.41 0.36
CA GLY A 327 28.28 6.52 0.94
C GLY A 327 28.94 7.22 2.14
N GLY A 328 28.43 6.97 3.35
CA GLY A 328 29.03 7.38 4.63
C GLY A 328 28.09 8.18 5.53
N ASP A 329 27.92 7.68 6.78
CA ASP A 329 27.37 8.17 8.07
C ASP A 329 26.33 9.30 8.18
N LEU A 330 25.97 9.98 7.10
CA LEU A 330 24.75 10.77 6.93
C LEU A 330 23.90 9.99 5.93
N ASP A 331 23.18 8.99 6.41
CA ASP A 331 22.26 8.25 5.56
C ASP A 331 21.00 9.11 5.29
N LEU A 332 21.10 10.00 4.31
CA LEU A 332 19.97 10.80 3.80
C LEU A 332 19.08 10.01 2.82
N ARG A 333 19.17 8.67 2.81
CA ARG A 333 18.27 7.79 2.03
C ARG A 333 16.78 8.07 2.33
N ASP A 334 16.46 8.73 3.45
CA ASP A 334 15.10 8.98 3.95
C ASP A 334 14.52 10.40 3.74
N SER A 335 15.10 11.29 2.93
CA SER A 335 14.58 12.68 2.80
C SER A 335 14.03 13.11 1.43
N PRO A 336 13.11 12.38 0.79
CA PRO A 336 12.17 12.99 -0.15
C PRO A 336 11.17 13.89 0.60
N GLU A 337 10.50 14.79 -0.11
CA GLU A 337 9.38 15.55 0.44
C GLU A 337 8.27 14.60 0.89
N HIS A 338 7.98 14.58 2.18
CA HIS A 338 7.04 13.63 2.78
C HIS A 338 5.62 14.19 2.73
N GLN A 339 4.66 13.30 2.46
CA GLN A 339 3.22 13.52 2.62
C GLN A 339 2.66 14.73 1.85
N PRO A 340 2.56 14.64 0.50
CA PRO A 340 1.87 15.67 -0.27
C PRO A 340 0.42 15.80 0.19
N ALA A 341 0.02 16.98 0.62
CA ALA A 341 -1.33 17.28 1.07
C ALA A 341 -1.98 18.30 0.12
N TRP A 342 -3.06 17.90 -0.55
CA TRP A 342 -3.82 18.78 -1.43
C TRP A 342 -4.43 19.96 -0.69
N ALA A 343 -4.25 21.17 -1.23
CA ALA A 343 -5.07 22.31 -0.86
C ALA A 343 -6.49 22.15 -1.44
N PRO A 344 -7.51 22.73 -0.80
CA PRO A 344 -8.91 22.62 -1.26
C PRO A 344 -9.17 23.27 -2.62
N ASP A 345 -8.26 24.10 -3.12
CA ASP A 345 -8.40 24.74 -4.44
C ASP A 345 -8.02 23.85 -5.63
N GLY A 346 -7.45 22.66 -5.39
CA GLY A 346 -7.02 21.72 -6.44
C GLY A 346 -5.87 22.22 -7.32
N ARG A 347 -5.15 23.26 -6.89
CA ARG A 347 -3.96 23.80 -7.55
C ARG A 347 -2.73 23.70 -6.66
N HIS A 348 -2.86 24.06 -5.39
CA HIS A 348 -1.74 24.05 -4.47
C HIS A 348 -1.68 22.74 -3.68
N PHE A 349 -0.49 22.42 -3.19
CA PHE A 349 -0.29 21.35 -2.23
C PHE A 349 0.85 21.71 -1.28
N ALA A 350 0.85 21.07 -0.11
CA ALA A 350 1.90 21.20 0.89
C ALA A 350 2.72 19.92 0.98
N THR A 351 3.98 20.05 1.31
CA THR A 351 4.86 18.93 1.70
C THR A 351 5.66 19.35 2.93
N TYR A 352 6.34 18.40 3.58
CA TYR A 352 7.43 18.74 4.48
C TYR A 352 8.70 18.01 4.11
N ARG A 353 9.84 18.63 4.38
CA ARG A 353 11.16 18.07 4.11
C ARG A 353 12.14 18.39 5.22
N VAL A 354 13.15 17.55 5.34
CA VAL A 354 14.28 17.82 6.23
C VAL A 354 14.99 19.10 5.80
N ALA A 355 15.25 19.98 6.75
CA ALA A 355 15.97 21.22 6.58
C ALA A 355 17.41 21.05 7.06
N GLN A 356 18.36 21.49 6.23
CA GLN A 356 19.78 21.43 6.56
C GLN A 356 20.13 22.42 7.67
N GLY A 357 20.85 21.96 8.69
CA GLY A 357 21.22 22.72 9.88
C GLY A 357 21.33 21.81 11.11
N VAL A 358 22.00 22.28 12.16
CA VAL A 358 22.08 21.54 13.43
C VAL A 358 20.78 21.77 14.19
N HIS A 359 19.98 20.72 14.42
CA HIS A 359 18.83 20.83 15.30
C HIS A 359 19.29 21.15 16.71
N TYR A 360 18.57 22.06 17.35
CA TYR A 360 18.81 22.44 18.72
C TYR A 360 18.61 21.24 19.67
N SER A 361 19.63 20.85 20.43
CA SER A 361 19.51 19.96 21.60
C SER A 361 20.23 20.61 22.78
N ASP A 362 19.55 20.76 23.91
CA ASP A 362 20.17 21.22 25.17
C ASP A 362 21.00 20.12 25.85
N ASP A 363 20.99 18.89 25.32
CA ASP A 363 21.58 17.72 25.97
C ASP A 363 23.01 17.48 25.48
N SER A 364 23.99 17.72 26.34
CA SER A 364 25.42 17.65 26.02
C SER A 364 25.98 16.23 25.93
N ASN A 365 25.17 15.20 26.18
CA ASN A 365 25.57 13.79 26.30
C ASN A 365 24.91 12.86 25.27
N ASP A 366 24.46 13.39 24.13
CA ASP A 366 23.98 12.55 23.02
C ASP A 366 25.15 11.76 22.40
N LEU A 367 25.36 10.54 22.92
CA LEU A 367 26.45 9.62 22.56
C LEU A 367 26.28 8.99 21.15
N LEU A 368 25.22 9.34 20.42
CA LEU A 368 25.07 9.13 18.98
C LEU A 368 25.26 10.42 18.16
N GLY A 369 25.76 11.50 18.75
CA GLY A 369 26.02 12.74 18.02
C GLY A 369 24.77 13.39 17.42
N GLY A 370 23.58 13.13 17.98
CA GLY A 370 22.39 13.98 17.88
C GLY A 370 22.08 14.63 16.54
N LEU A 371 22.15 13.86 15.44
CA LEU A 371 21.68 14.25 14.10
C LEU A 371 20.14 14.34 14.06
N ARG A 372 19.55 15.16 14.93
CA ARG A 372 18.17 15.59 14.69
C ARG A 372 18.21 16.64 13.60
N ALA A 373 17.25 16.61 12.69
CA ALA A 373 17.16 17.58 11.62
C ALA A 373 15.94 18.47 11.86
N ASN A 374 16.05 19.76 11.54
CA ASN A 374 14.88 20.63 11.51
C ASN A 374 14.03 20.25 10.29
N TYR A 375 12.77 20.68 10.25
CA TYR A 375 11.90 20.46 9.10
C TYR A 375 11.50 21.78 8.45
N THR A 376 11.09 21.72 7.20
CA THR A 376 10.42 22.84 6.52
C THR A 376 9.12 22.36 5.94
N ILE A 377 8.06 23.15 6.16
CA ILE A 377 6.79 22.97 5.46
C ILE A 377 6.83 23.84 4.21
N MET A 378 6.67 23.21 3.05
CA MET A 378 6.75 23.81 1.73
C MET A 378 5.36 23.89 1.12
N ILE A 379 5.11 24.95 0.36
CA ILE A 379 3.90 25.14 -0.44
C ILE A 379 4.30 25.19 -1.90
N HIS A 380 3.60 24.41 -2.70
CA HIS A 380 3.86 24.24 -4.12
C HIS A 380 2.66 24.63 -4.95
N ASP A 381 2.92 25.11 -6.16
CA ASP A 381 1.91 25.29 -7.21
C ASP A 381 2.11 24.22 -8.26
N ARG A 382 1.11 23.35 -8.46
CA ARG A 382 1.23 22.25 -9.42
C ARG A 382 1.36 22.71 -10.88
N GLN A 383 0.93 23.92 -11.20
CA GLN A 383 0.97 24.48 -12.56
C GLN A 383 2.21 25.36 -12.78
N ASP A 384 2.82 25.83 -11.70
CA ASP A 384 4.06 26.60 -11.71
C ASP A 384 5.03 26.06 -10.64
N PRO A 385 5.76 24.96 -10.93
CA PRO A 385 6.69 24.35 -9.98
C PRO A 385 7.74 25.33 -9.42
N ALA A 386 8.06 26.40 -10.15
CA ALA A 386 8.99 27.44 -9.72
C ALA A 386 8.39 28.36 -8.62
N ALA A 387 7.07 28.40 -8.46
CA ALA A 387 6.37 29.12 -7.40
C ALA A 387 6.38 28.36 -6.04
N THR A 388 7.29 27.40 -5.88
CA THR A 388 7.53 26.71 -4.60
C THR A 388 8.12 27.68 -3.56
N ARG A 389 7.54 27.71 -2.36
CA ARG A 389 8.03 28.53 -1.24
C ARG A 389 8.00 27.78 0.09
N MET A 390 8.89 28.19 1.00
CA MET A 390 8.82 27.78 2.40
C MET A 390 7.69 28.56 3.09
N ALA A 391 6.76 27.86 3.74
CA ALA A 391 5.75 28.47 4.60
C ALA A 391 6.20 28.52 6.06
N LEU A 392 6.94 27.51 6.52
CA LEU A 392 7.42 27.43 7.89
C LEU A 392 8.76 26.71 7.98
N TYR A 393 9.69 27.25 8.76
CA TYR A 393 10.85 26.53 9.27
C TYR A 393 10.51 25.99 10.66
N VAL A 394 10.45 24.67 10.79
CA VAL A 394 10.04 24.00 12.02
C VAL A 394 11.29 23.66 12.83
N ASP A 395 11.58 24.50 13.82
CA ASP A 395 12.71 24.38 14.75
C ASP A 395 12.27 24.40 16.22
N HIS A 396 10.97 24.21 16.44
CA HIS A 396 10.31 24.17 17.75
C HIS A 396 9.80 22.76 18.11
N GLY A 397 10.33 21.75 17.44
CA GLY A 397 10.06 20.33 17.67
C GLY A 397 10.97 19.44 16.82
N ALA A 398 10.91 18.13 17.08
CA ALA A 398 11.82 17.13 16.54
C ALA A 398 11.30 16.37 15.33
N LEU A 399 9.98 16.36 15.10
CA LEU A 399 9.38 15.62 13.98
C LEU A 399 8.01 16.20 13.61
N VAL A 400 7.82 16.47 12.32
CA VAL A 400 6.53 16.89 11.74
C VAL A 400 5.83 15.68 11.12
N ARG A 401 4.52 15.57 11.32
CA ARG A 401 3.65 14.58 10.66
C ARG A 401 2.32 15.22 10.31
N ARG A 402 1.59 14.63 9.36
CA ARG A 402 0.16 14.92 9.09
C ARG A 402 -0.14 16.36 8.70
N LEU A 403 0.27 16.74 7.49
CA LEU A 403 -0.18 18.00 6.92
C LEU A 403 -1.64 17.88 6.45
N VAL A 404 -2.53 18.68 7.03
CA VAL A 404 -3.94 18.71 6.61
C VAL A 404 -4.40 20.14 6.41
N TRP A 405 -4.92 20.43 5.22
CA TRP A 405 -5.44 21.75 4.89
C TRP A 405 -6.81 21.97 5.53
N SER A 406 -6.97 23.14 6.12
CA SER A 406 -8.29 23.69 6.41
C SER A 406 -9.13 23.78 5.13
N PRO A 407 -10.45 23.50 5.19
CA PRO A 407 -11.30 23.55 4.01
C PRO A 407 -11.43 24.92 3.33
N ASP A 408 -11.05 26.02 4.00
CA ASP A 408 -10.98 27.35 3.40
C ASP A 408 -9.63 27.64 2.71
N GLY A 409 -8.61 26.82 2.96
CA GLY A 409 -7.27 26.93 2.40
C GLY A 409 -6.36 27.93 3.10
N ASN A 410 -6.79 28.56 4.20
CA ASN A 410 -6.00 29.59 4.87
C ASN A 410 -5.00 29.02 5.89
N TYR A 411 -5.32 27.85 6.44
CA TYR A 411 -4.55 27.18 7.48
C TYR A 411 -4.14 25.76 7.10
N LEU A 412 -3.02 25.32 7.66
CA LEU A 412 -2.58 23.94 7.73
C LEU A 412 -2.56 23.49 9.19
N LEU A 413 -2.95 22.25 9.43
CA LEU A 413 -2.67 21.55 10.69
C LEU A 413 -1.51 20.59 10.51
N TYR A 414 -0.75 20.39 11.58
CA TYR A 414 0.30 19.40 11.65
C TYR A 414 0.51 18.89 13.07
N ALA A 415 0.92 17.63 13.20
CA ALA A 415 1.35 17.05 14.45
C ALA A 415 2.87 17.28 14.62
N LEU A 416 3.27 17.71 15.81
CA LEU A 416 4.66 18.02 16.13
C LEU A 416 5.09 17.27 17.38
N GLN A 417 6.15 16.47 17.24
CA GLN A 417 6.82 15.83 18.36
C GLN A 417 7.76 16.81 19.06
N SER A 418 7.75 16.87 20.39
CA SER A 418 8.63 17.74 21.18
C SER A 418 10.09 17.29 21.18
N ASP A 419 11.01 18.22 21.45
CA ASP A 419 12.45 17.96 21.50
C ASP A 419 12.85 17.01 22.66
N ASP A 420 12.35 17.25 23.87
CA ASP A 420 12.82 16.56 25.09
C ASP A 420 11.98 15.34 25.46
N LYS A 421 10.82 15.16 24.83
CA LYS A 421 9.81 14.15 25.19
C LYS A 421 9.25 13.51 23.93
N ALA A 422 8.84 12.25 24.00
CA ALA A 422 8.05 11.60 22.95
C ALA A 422 6.60 12.15 22.85
N ALA A 423 6.35 13.35 23.40
CA ALA A 423 5.07 14.00 23.41
C ALA A 423 4.78 14.59 22.03
N VAL A 424 3.55 14.41 21.53
CA VAL A 424 3.10 14.92 20.25
C VAL A 424 1.85 15.76 20.45
N ASP A 425 1.87 16.98 19.91
CA ASP A 425 0.76 17.92 19.97
C ASP A 425 0.40 18.42 18.56
N LEU A 426 -0.85 18.86 18.38
CA LEU A 426 -1.33 19.47 17.15
C LEU A 426 -1.05 20.98 17.13
N TRP A 427 -0.65 21.47 15.97
CA TRP A 427 -0.32 22.86 15.71
C TRP A 427 -1.08 23.36 14.47
N TRP A 428 -1.39 24.65 14.46
CA TRP A 428 -1.91 25.35 13.29
C TRP A 428 -0.79 26.17 12.64
N LEU A 429 -0.88 26.36 11.33
CA LEU A 429 -0.01 27.22 10.53
C LEU A 429 -0.89 28.07 9.61
N ASP A 430 -0.76 29.39 9.68
CA ASP A 430 -1.30 30.31 8.68
C ASP A 430 -0.42 30.28 7.43
N VAL A 431 -1.01 29.86 6.32
CA VAL A 431 -0.29 29.53 5.08
C VAL A 431 0.36 30.77 4.47
N ASN A 432 -0.21 31.96 4.67
CA ASN A 432 0.24 33.20 4.05
C ASN A 432 1.34 33.89 4.86
N SER A 433 1.15 33.97 6.17
CA SER A 433 2.05 34.69 7.08
C SER A 433 3.17 33.81 7.67
N GLY A 434 2.99 32.49 7.67
CA GLY A 434 3.90 31.57 8.35
C GLY A 434 3.73 31.54 9.88
N ALA A 435 2.77 32.29 10.43
CA ALA A 435 2.47 32.25 11.85
C ALA A 435 1.97 30.84 12.25
N THR A 436 2.43 30.32 13.39
CA THR A 436 2.07 28.98 13.86
C THR A 436 1.85 28.99 15.36
N GLY A 437 1.01 28.09 15.88
CA GLY A 437 0.77 27.96 17.31
C GLY A 437 0.15 26.62 17.69
N ARG A 438 0.14 26.30 18.99
CA ARG A 438 -0.42 25.04 19.52
C ARG A 438 -1.95 25.05 19.50
N ILE A 439 -2.52 23.89 19.24
CA ILE A 439 -3.94 23.55 19.45
C ILE A 439 -4.07 22.66 20.68
N THR A 440 -3.20 21.65 20.82
CA THR A 440 -3.20 20.73 21.95
C THR A 440 -1.97 20.91 22.84
N ASN A 441 -2.07 20.42 24.07
CA ASN A 441 -0.98 20.37 25.04
C ASN A 441 -1.10 19.13 25.93
N ASP A 442 -1.58 18.03 25.35
CA ASP A 442 -1.76 16.75 26.04
C ASP A 442 -0.59 15.79 25.78
N GLY A 443 0.27 16.10 24.81
CA GLY A 443 1.44 15.32 24.44
C GLY A 443 1.10 13.97 23.82
N VAL A 444 -0.15 13.73 23.45
CA VAL A 444 -0.62 12.44 22.93
C VAL A 444 -1.62 12.62 21.80
N SER A 445 -1.54 13.72 21.04
CA SER A 445 -2.40 13.98 19.88
C SER A 445 -1.59 13.79 18.59
N PHE A 446 -1.76 12.63 17.95
CA PHE A 446 -0.83 12.14 16.91
C PHE A 446 -1.36 12.26 15.47
N GLU A 447 -2.68 12.36 15.32
CA GLU A 447 -3.40 12.36 14.06
C GLU A 447 -4.45 13.45 14.08
N VAL A 448 -4.72 14.08 12.93
CA VAL A 448 -5.76 15.10 12.80
C VAL A 448 -6.37 15.08 11.41
N ASP A 449 -7.67 15.38 11.31
CA ASP A 449 -8.34 15.69 10.04
C ASP A 449 -9.46 16.72 10.25
N TRP A 450 -9.77 17.52 9.23
CA TRP A 450 -10.85 18.51 9.26
C TRP A 450 -12.17 17.87 8.87
N LEU A 451 -13.26 18.20 9.56
CA LEU A 451 -14.58 17.89 9.02
C LEU A 451 -14.78 18.64 7.68
N PRO A 452 -15.09 17.94 6.58
CA PRO A 452 -15.28 18.58 5.29
C PRO A 452 -16.45 19.57 5.31
N THR A 453 -16.28 20.72 4.67
CA THR A 453 -17.39 21.64 4.42
C THR A 453 -17.96 21.36 3.03
N HIS A 454 -19.24 21.02 2.97
CA HIS A 454 -19.95 20.85 1.69
C HIS A 454 -20.06 22.21 0.99
N ARG A 455 -19.10 22.58 0.13
CA ARG A 455 -19.33 23.67 -0.83
C ARG A 455 -20.25 23.20 -1.95
N GLY A 456 -21.55 23.14 -1.65
CA GLY A 456 -22.56 23.26 -2.69
C GLY A 456 -22.52 24.68 -3.24
N ALA A 457 -22.09 24.83 -4.50
CA ALA A 457 -22.14 26.05 -5.33
C ALA A 457 -21.52 27.34 -4.75
N ALA A 458 -20.60 27.93 -5.52
CA ALA A 458 -20.12 29.28 -5.25
C ALA A 458 -21.29 30.28 -5.16
N PRO A 459 -21.38 31.15 -4.14
CA PRO A 459 -22.25 32.31 -4.21
C PRO A 459 -21.73 33.21 -5.33
N SER A 460 -22.63 33.59 -6.24
CA SER A 460 -22.34 34.60 -7.26
C SER A 460 -21.83 35.89 -6.59
N PRO A 461 -20.91 36.64 -7.23
CA PRO A 461 -20.32 37.82 -6.61
C PRO A 461 -21.38 38.93 -6.56
N THR A 462 -22.02 39.09 -5.40
CA THR A 462 -22.72 40.33 -5.08
C THR A 462 -21.69 41.38 -4.68
N SER A 463 -21.69 42.46 -5.46
CA SER A 463 -20.89 43.67 -5.32
C SER A 463 -20.80 44.20 -3.88
N ALA A 464 -19.57 44.31 -3.38
CA ALA A 464 -19.21 45.16 -2.24
C ALA A 464 -17.84 45.81 -2.51
N PRO A 465 -17.53 46.99 -1.93
CA PRO A 465 -16.72 48.02 -2.57
C PRO A 465 -15.22 47.73 -2.53
N GLN A 466 -14.51 48.17 -3.57
CA GLN A 466 -13.05 48.09 -3.68
C GLN A 466 -12.34 48.72 -2.46
N PRO A 467 -11.36 48.03 -1.84
CA PRO A 467 -10.37 48.69 -1.02
C PRO A 467 -9.38 49.47 -1.89
N THR A 468 -9.20 50.75 -1.58
CA THR A 468 -8.18 51.63 -2.14
C THR A 468 -6.79 51.10 -1.78
N VAL A 469 -6.02 50.69 -2.79
CA VAL A 469 -4.63 50.25 -2.66
C VAL A 469 -3.71 51.47 -2.71
N ASP A 470 -2.91 51.63 -1.66
CA ASP A 470 -1.77 52.53 -1.56
C ASP A 470 -0.62 52.04 -2.48
N PRO A 471 -0.18 52.82 -3.48
CA PRO A 471 0.81 52.37 -4.46
C PRO A 471 2.22 52.75 -4.02
N SER A 472 2.80 52.02 -3.08
CA SER A 472 4.26 51.97 -2.96
C SER A 472 4.75 50.63 -2.43
N LEU A 473 5.17 49.74 -3.35
CA LEU A 473 6.39 48.93 -3.24
C LEU A 473 6.57 48.07 -4.51
N ASN A 474 7.34 48.64 -5.44
CA ASN A 474 8.19 48.08 -6.50
C ASN A 474 7.87 46.71 -7.13
N ARG A 475 7.27 46.82 -8.31
CA ARG A 475 7.07 45.82 -9.37
C ARG A 475 8.41 45.44 -10.04
N ARG A 476 8.76 44.14 -10.13
CA ARG A 476 9.69 43.63 -11.16
C ARG A 476 8.85 43.01 -12.29
N GLN A 477 8.99 43.58 -13.49
CA GLN A 477 8.42 43.04 -14.74
C GLN A 477 9.38 41.99 -15.31
N TYR A 478 8.85 40.85 -15.75
CA TYR A 478 9.54 39.93 -16.66
C TYR A 478 8.77 39.87 -17.99
N LEU A 479 9.50 40.08 -19.09
CA LEU A 479 9.01 39.98 -20.47
C LEU A 479 8.97 38.49 -20.90
N PRO A 480 7.88 38.00 -21.51
CA PRO A 480 7.84 36.67 -22.09
C PRO A 480 8.49 36.66 -23.49
N VAL A 481 9.41 35.71 -23.72
CA VAL A 481 9.92 35.36 -25.05
C VAL A 481 8.91 34.41 -25.72
N ILE A 482 8.35 34.84 -26.85
CA ILE A 482 7.41 34.08 -27.68
C ILE A 482 8.21 33.21 -28.66
N ALA A 483 7.89 31.91 -28.73
CA ALA A 483 8.24 31.05 -29.84
C ALA A 483 6.98 30.40 -30.45
N GLY A 484 6.52 30.97 -31.56
CA GLY A 484 6.07 30.29 -32.77
C GLY A 484 4.97 29.22 -32.72
N SER A 485 3.77 29.64 -33.08
CA SER A 485 2.57 28.86 -33.42
C SER A 485 2.69 27.92 -34.64
N ARG A 486 1.89 26.84 -34.66
CA ARG A 486 0.98 26.55 -35.80
C ARG A 486 -0.20 25.65 -35.39
N SER A 487 -1.40 26.19 -35.57
CA SER A 487 -2.69 25.50 -35.49
C SER A 487 -3.06 24.84 -36.82
N GLN A 488 -3.91 23.81 -36.80
CA GLN A 488 -5.04 23.71 -37.72
C GLN A 488 -6.17 22.85 -37.12
N SER A 489 -7.39 23.36 -37.33
CA SER A 489 -8.71 22.94 -36.83
C SER A 489 -9.49 22.11 -37.85
N GLY A 490 -10.46 21.29 -37.41
CA GLY A 490 -11.58 20.80 -38.24
C GLY A 490 -12.40 19.67 -37.60
N PRO A 491 -13.71 19.49 -37.92
CA PRO A 491 -14.76 19.43 -36.89
C PRO A 491 -15.57 18.11 -36.75
N THR A 492 -16.31 18.10 -35.64
CA THR A 492 -17.53 17.39 -35.17
C THR A 492 -18.35 16.49 -36.11
N ALA A 493 -18.72 15.29 -35.64
CA ALA A 493 -20.04 14.65 -35.86
C ALA A 493 -20.33 13.46 -34.92
N GLN A 494 -21.50 13.49 -34.27
CA GLN A 494 -22.37 12.38 -33.81
C GLN A 494 -23.81 12.85 -34.13
N PRO A 495 -24.90 12.05 -34.16
CA PRO A 495 -25.12 10.69 -33.60
C PRO A 495 -25.96 9.74 -34.51
N THR A 496 -26.26 8.50 -34.09
CA THR A 496 -27.63 7.92 -34.07
C THR A 496 -27.69 6.50 -33.49
N LEU A 497 -28.75 6.27 -32.71
CA LEU A 497 -29.10 5.06 -31.95
C LEU A 497 -30.20 4.32 -32.71
N HIS A 498 -30.14 2.99 -32.83
CA HIS A 498 -31.29 2.17 -33.19
C HIS A 498 -31.38 0.95 -32.27
N ALA A 499 -32.44 0.94 -31.46
CA ALA A 499 -32.93 -0.22 -30.71
C ALA A 499 -33.96 -0.98 -31.56
N GLN A 500 -34.10 -2.30 -31.36
CA GLN A 500 -35.32 -3.13 -31.55
C GLN A 500 -35.09 -4.59 -31.04
N PRO A 501 -36.15 -5.40 -30.79
CA PRO A 501 -36.37 -6.10 -29.50
C PRO A 501 -36.05 -7.60 -29.44
N ILE A 502 -36.08 -8.10 -28.20
CA ILE A 502 -35.83 -9.48 -27.73
C ILE A 502 -37.07 -10.38 -27.98
N SER A 503 -36.83 -11.65 -28.36
CA SER A 503 -37.80 -12.74 -28.29
C SER A 503 -37.20 -13.93 -27.52
N PHE A 504 -37.96 -14.48 -26.56
CA PHE A 504 -37.58 -15.65 -25.77
C PHE A 504 -38.18 -16.94 -26.35
N ALA A 505 -37.44 -18.05 -26.25
CA ALA A 505 -37.98 -19.40 -26.39
C ALA A 505 -37.51 -20.29 -25.21
N THR A 506 -38.49 -20.70 -24.41
CA THR A 506 -38.60 -21.89 -23.54
C THR A 506 -38.55 -23.18 -24.38
N LEU A 507 -38.05 -24.38 -24.01
CA LEU A 507 -37.79 -25.05 -22.72
C LEU A 507 -37.02 -26.39 -22.93
N THR A 508 -36.14 -26.73 -21.97
CA THR A 508 -35.79 -28.06 -21.36
C THR A 508 -35.07 -29.21 -22.10
N PRO A 509 -34.28 -30.04 -21.36
CA PRO A 509 -32.96 -30.52 -21.80
C PRO A 509 -32.84 -32.05 -21.96
N SER A 510 -31.78 -32.45 -22.66
CA SER A 510 -31.12 -33.76 -22.58
C SER A 510 -29.65 -33.49 -22.24
N PRO A 511 -28.94 -34.28 -21.40
CA PRO A 511 -27.62 -33.91 -20.89
C PRO A 511 -26.58 -34.06 -21.99
N THR A 512 -26.45 -33.02 -22.80
CA THR A 512 -25.33 -32.82 -23.71
C THR A 512 -24.13 -32.40 -22.88
N ALA A 513 -22.96 -33.01 -23.15
CA ALA A 513 -21.71 -32.60 -22.53
C ALA A 513 -21.56 -31.08 -22.63
N THR A 514 -21.56 -30.40 -21.48
CA THR A 514 -21.58 -28.95 -21.47
C THR A 514 -20.14 -28.50 -21.64
N ALA A 515 -19.83 -27.94 -22.81
CA ALA A 515 -18.61 -27.14 -22.94
C ALA A 515 -18.69 -26.04 -21.89
N LEU A 516 -17.61 -25.76 -21.16
CA LEU A 516 -17.59 -24.62 -20.26
C LEU A 516 -18.05 -23.39 -21.04
N PRO A 517 -19.07 -22.66 -20.57
CA PRO A 517 -19.64 -21.57 -21.34
C PRO A 517 -18.54 -20.55 -21.63
N THR A 518 -18.36 -20.27 -22.92
CA THR A 518 -17.53 -19.15 -23.37
C THR A 518 -18.19 -17.84 -22.90
N PRO A 519 -17.42 -16.76 -22.67
CA PRO A 519 -17.93 -15.56 -22.03
C PRO A 519 -19.25 -15.09 -22.65
N ALA A 520 -20.29 -14.91 -21.82
CA ALA A 520 -21.58 -14.38 -22.27
C ALA A 520 -21.47 -12.99 -22.92
N ASN A 521 -20.31 -12.36 -22.77
CA ASN A 521 -19.90 -11.17 -23.49
C ASN A 521 -18.42 -11.36 -23.92
N PRO A 522 -18.11 -11.78 -25.16
CA PRO A 522 -16.74 -11.96 -25.63
C PRO A 522 -15.90 -10.67 -25.67
N THR A 523 -16.53 -9.52 -25.35
CA THR A 523 -15.91 -8.18 -25.22
C THR A 523 -15.57 -7.79 -23.79
N ALA A 524 -15.94 -8.58 -22.77
CA ALA A 524 -15.55 -8.30 -21.38
C ALA A 524 -14.07 -8.64 -21.18
N VAL A 525 -13.24 -7.60 -21.07
CA VAL A 525 -11.80 -7.75 -20.81
C VAL A 525 -11.62 -8.45 -19.45
N PRO A 526 -10.98 -9.64 -19.39
CA PRO A 526 -10.72 -10.35 -18.13
C PRO A 526 -10.01 -9.45 -17.14
N PRO A 527 -10.31 -9.45 -15.83
CA PRO A 527 -9.67 -8.55 -14.88
C PRO A 527 -8.14 -8.73 -14.87
N ARG A 528 -7.40 -7.67 -14.50
CA ARG A 528 -5.94 -7.78 -14.33
C ARG A 528 -5.68 -8.65 -13.12
N GLY A 529 -4.69 -9.52 -13.24
CA GLY A 529 -4.59 -10.64 -12.32
C GLY A 529 -4.44 -11.97 -13.03
N ILE A 530 -4.31 -13.00 -12.20
CA ILE A 530 -4.59 -14.38 -12.59
C ILE A 530 -6.09 -14.59 -12.37
N SER A 531 -6.85 -14.75 -13.45
CA SER A 531 -8.32 -14.81 -13.38
C SER A 531 -8.92 -15.97 -14.15
N GLY A 532 -10.07 -16.42 -13.69
CA GLY A 532 -10.75 -17.59 -14.24
C GLY A 532 -12.16 -17.71 -13.73
N ARG A 533 -12.86 -18.77 -14.15
CA ARG A 533 -14.23 -19.04 -13.72
C ARG A 533 -14.39 -20.45 -13.19
N VAL A 534 -15.23 -20.57 -12.18
CA VAL A 534 -15.61 -21.83 -11.57
C VAL A 534 -17.07 -22.11 -11.88
N PHE A 535 -17.31 -23.35 -12.29
CA PHE A 535 -18.63 -23.85 -12.62
C PHE A 535 -18.99 -25.04 -11.73
N TYR A 536 -20.28 -25.28 -11.58
CA TYR A 536 -20.82 -26.52 -11.07
C TYR A 536 -21.90 -27.01 -12.04
N GLN A 537 -21.65 -28.16 -12.66
CA GLN A 537 -22.54 -28.74 -13.68
C GLN A 537 -22.85 -27.76 -14.82
N GLY A 538 -21.83 -27.02 -15.28
CA GLY A 538 -21.91 -26.05 -16.36
C GLY A 538 -22.48 -24.69 -15.98
N ALA A 539 -23.01 -24.52 -14.77
CA ALA A 539 -23.51 -23.24 -14.26
C ALA A 539 -22.45 -22.52 -13.41
N PRO A 540 -22.27 -21.20 -13.52
CA PRO A 540 -21.33 -20.46 -12.68
C PRO A 540 -21.71 -20.59 -11.20
N VAL A 541 -20.71 -20.80 -10.33
CA VAL A 541 -20.93 -20.99 -8.89
C VAL A 541 -20.25 -19.90 -8.08
N SER A 542 -21.00 -19.28 -7.17
CA SER A 542 -20.53 -18.19 -6.31
C SER A 542 -20.13 -18.67 -4.92
N GLY A 543 -19.23 -17.94 -4.27
CA GLY A 543 -18.81 -18.20 -2.90
C GLY A 543 -17.86 -19.39 -2.75
N ILE A 544 -17.32 -19.92 -3.86
CA ILE A 544 -16.29 -20.97 -3.82
C ILE A 544 -14.93 -20.30 -3.68
N ASN A 545 -14.22 -20.67 -2.62
CA ASN A 545 -12.86 -20.21 -2.39
C ASN A 545 -11.87 -20.94 -3.30
N ILE A 546 -11.14 -20.15 -4.06
CA ILE A 546 -10.05 -20.56 -4.95
C ILE A 546 -8.74 -20.05 -4.37
N GLN A 547 -7.70 -20.87 -4.44
CA GLN A 547 -6.39 -20.63 -3.85
C GLN A 547 -5.38 -20.33 -4.96
N LEU A 548 -4.44 -19.46 -4.64
CA LEU A 548 -3.24 -19.25 -5.43
C LEU A 548 -2.05 -19.72 -4.61
N GLU A 549 -1.37 -20.74 -5.13
CA GLU A 549 -0.14 -21.30 -4.56
C GLU A 549 1.07 -20.74 -5.34
N VAL A 550 2.15 -20.43 -4.63
CA VAL A 550 3.44 -20.07 -5.22
C VAL A 550 4.39 -21.24 -5.02
N CYS A 551 4.86 -21.80 -6.12
CA CYS A 551 5.72 -22.97 -6.15
C CYS A 551 7.13 -22.57 -6.57
N LEU A 552 8.14 -23.03 -5.83
CA LEU A 552 9.52 -23.02 -6.33
C LEU A 552 9.60 -23.90 -7.58
N ILE A 553 10.33 -23.47 -8.61
CA ILE A 553 10.54 -24.30 -9.81
C ILE A 553 11.30 -25.56 -9.39
N GLY A 554 10.60 -26.71 -9.35
CA GLY A 554 11.14 -27.99 -8.86
C GLY A 554 11.09 -28.20 -7.33
N GLY A 555 10.35 -27.38 -6.58
CA GLY A 555 10.24 -27.43 -5.12
C GLY A 555 8.79 -27.45 -4.59
N SER A 556 8.62 -27.16 -3.29
CA SER A 556 7.32 -27.12 -2.61
C SER A 556 6.49 -25.88 -2.98
N CYS A 557 5.17 -26.00 -2.83
CA CYS A 557 4.19 -24.93 -3.08
C CYS A 557 3.60 -24.41 -1.76
N ASP A 558 3.47 -23.09 -1.64
CA ASP A 558 2.82 -22.42 -0.50
C ASP A 558 1.59 -21.65 -0.97
N MET A 559 0.46 -21.83 -0.29
CA MET A 559 -0.75 -21.00 -0.52
C MET A 559 -0.48 -19.55 -0.10
N LYS A 560 -0.66 -18.60 -1.03
CA LYS A 560 -0.41 -17.16 -0.81
C LYS A 560 -1.66 -16.31 -0.80
N ALA A 561 -2.70 -16.71 -1.53
CA ALA A 561 -3.94 -15.97 -1.59
C ALA A 561 -5.14 -16.90 -1.72
N ARG A 562 -6.29 -16.39 -1.29
CA ARG A 562 -7.59 -17.04 -1.46
C ARG A 562 -8.61 -15.98 -1.89
N VAL A 563 -9.45 -16.32 -2.85
CA VAL A 563 -10.54 -15.45 -3.31
C VAL A 563 -11.80 -16.27 -3.49
N ALA A 564 -12.93 -15.73 -3.05
CA ALA A 564 -14.24 -16.34 -3.30
C ALA A 564 -14.74 -15.94 -4.69
N THR A 565 -15.35 -16.88 -5.40
CA THR A 565 -15.98 -16.60 -6.69
C THR A 565 -17.18 -15.68 -6.55
N ASP A 566 -17.38 -14.76 -7.51
CA ASP A 566 -18.55 -13.90 -7.55
C ASP A 566 -19.81 -14.62 -8.10
N SER A 567 -20.93 -13.89 -8.25
CA SER A 567 -22.18 -14.42 -8.80
C SER A 567 -22.08 -14.96 -10.23
N SER A 568 -21.03 -14.61 -10.96
CA SER A 568 -20.73 -15.09 -12.31
C SER A 568 -19.71 -16.24 -12.31
N GLY A 569 -19.29 -16.71 -11.14
CA GLY A 569 -18.26 -17.73 -10.95
C GLY A 569 -16.85 -17.22 -11.15
N LEU A 570 -16.65 -15.90 -11.33
CA LEU A 570 -15.33 -15.32 -11.57
C LEU A 570 -14.52 -15.30 -10.28
N TYR A 571 -13.28 -15.79 -10.37
CA TYR A 571 -12.22 -15.50 -9.41
C TYR A 571 -11.16 -14.63 -10.08
N ASN A 572 -10.52 -13.78 -9.28
CA ASN A 572 -9.40 -12.98 -9.72
C ASN A 572 -8.40 -12.79 -8.59
N PHE A 573 -7.13 -13.03 -8.88
CA PHE A 573 -6.01 -12.70 -8.01
C PHE A 573 -5.34 -11.44 -8.58
N PRO A 574 -5.73 -10.23 -8.12
CA PRO A 574 -5.29 -8.98 -8.71
C PRO A 574 -3.85 -8.58 -8.33
N TYR A 575 -3.33 -9.14 -7.23
CA TYR A 575 -2.00 -8.87 -6.71
C TYR A 575 -1.33 -10.18 -6.34
N VAL A 576 -0.19 -10.45 -6.98
CA VAL A 576 0.64 -11.61 -6.70
C VAL A 576 2.07 -11.11 -6.53
N PRO A 577 2.80 -11.48 -5.47
CA PRO A 577 4.16 -10.98 -5.22
C PRO A 577 5.05 -11.20 -6.45
N GLY A 578 5.84 -10.19 -6.85
CA GLY A 578 6.68 -10.24 -8.05
C GLY A 578 8.20 -10.27 -7.76
N ALA A 579 8.90 -11.11 -8.55
CA ALA A 579 10.35 -11.30 -8.76
C ALA A 579 11.05 -12.46 -7.98
N GLY A 580 11.22 -13.59 -8.67
CA GLY A 580 12.09 -14.73 -8.35
C GLY A 580 11.80 -15.96 -9.23
N THR A 581 12.62 -17.03 -9.20
CA THR A 581 12.38 -18.29 -9.93
C THR A 581 11.28 -19.14 -9.25
N PHE A 582 10.04 -18.67 -9.35
CA PHE A 582 8.84 -19.34 -8.84
C PHE A 582 7.80 -19.39 -9.96
N GLY A 583 6.86 -20.33 -9.90
CA GLY A 583 5.66 -20.29 -10.73
C GLY A 583 4.40 -20.40 -9.89
N TYR A 584 3.30 -19.95 -10.48
CA TYR A 584 2.03 -19.79 -9.79
C TYR A 584 1.08 -20.92 -10.15
N GLN A 585 0.32 -21.38 -9.19
CA GLN A 585 -0.60 -22.47 -9.39
C GLN A 585 -1.95 -22.15 -8.78
N VAL A 586 -2.99 -22.18 -9.61
CA VAL A 586 -4.37 -21.99 -9.14
C VAL A 586 -4.90 -23.34 -8.70
N THR A 587 -5.35 -23.40 -7.45
CA THR A 587 -5.89 -24.63 -6.86
C THR A 587 -7.26 -24.40 -6.22
N TYR A 588 -8.07 -25.45 -6.24
CA TYR A 588 -9.31 -25.56 -5.48
C TYR A 588 -9.18 -26.77 -4.56
N ARG A 589 -9.63 -26.62 -3.31
CA ARG A 589 -9.70 -27.71 -2.33
C ARG A 589 -11.08 -27.70 -1.68
N ASN A 590 -11.68 -28.88 -1.57
CA ASN A 590 -12.94 -29.09 -0.91
C ASN A 590 -12.71 -29.29 0.60
N GLY A 591 -13.52 -28.64 1.43
CA GLY A 591 -13.35 -28.65 2.88
C GLY A 591 -12.42 -27.58 3.44
N GLU A 592 -12.14 -27.72 4.74
CA GLU A 592 -11.50 -26.69 5.58
C GLU A 592 -10.14 -26.21 5.04
N ALA A 593 -9.32 -27.13 4.53
CA ALA A 593 -8.04 -26.79 3.89
C ALA A 593 -8.19 -25.83 2.70
N GLY A 594 -9.34 -25.88 2.02
CA GLY A 594 -9.74 -24.98 0.95
C GLY A 594 -10.34 -23.65 1.40
N GLY A 595 -10.79 -23.57 2.65
CA GLY A 595 -11.74 -22.54 3.09
C GLY A 595 -13.14 -22.76 2.51
N ASN A 596 -13.48 -23.98 2.09
CA ASN A 596 -14.78 -24.33 1.54
C ASN A 596 -15.53 -25.24 2.51
N PRO A 597 -16.88 -25.19 2.56
CA PRO A 597 -17.65 -26.25 3.21
C PRO A 597 -17.35 -27.60 2.53
N LEU A 598 -17.25 -28.67 3.32
CA LEU A 598 -17.17 -30.03 2.77
C LEU A 598 -18.47 -30.37 2.04
N ASP A 599 -18.38 -30.64 0.74
CA ASP A 599 -19.52 -31.02 -0.08
C ASP A 599 -19.18 -32.20 -1.00
N SER A 600 -19.84 -33.34 -0.80
CA SER A 600 -19.64 -34.56 -1.60
C SER A 600 -20.00 -34.40 -3.08
N ARG A 601 -20.73 -33.34 -3.44
CA ARG A 601 -21.05 -32.99 -4.83
C ARG A 601 -19.86 -32.41 -5.58
N TYR A 602 -18.81 -31.97 -4.89
CA TYR A 602 -17.62 -31.37 -5.51
C TYR A 602 -16.42 -32.31 -5.49
N LEU A 603 -15.53 -32.17 -6.48
CA LEU A 603 -14.21 -32.79 -6.49
C LEU A 603 -13.49 -32.50 -5.16
N LEU A 604 -12.60 -33.39 -4.74
CA LEU A 604 -11.82 -33.20 -3.53
C LEU A 604 -10.78 -32.08 -3.72
N SER A 605 -10.18 -32.03 -4.90
CA SER A 605 -9.23 -31.00 -5.32
C SER A 605 -9.26 -30.78 -6.82
N TRP A 606 -8.81 -29.61 -7.25
CA TRP A 606 -8.49 -29.28 -8.63
C TRP A 606 -7.26 -28.37 -8.67
N GLN A 607 -6.44 -28.53 -9.70
CA GLN A 607 -5.20 -27.80 -9.88
C GLN A 607 -4.98 -27.49 -11.37
N GLU A 608 -4.69 -26.23 -11.68
CA GLU A 608 -4.39 -25.78 -13.04
C GLU A 608 -2.89 -25.90 -13.35
N PRO A 609 -2.50 -25.90 -14.65
CA PRO A 609 -1.10 -25.84 -15.05
C PRO A 609 -0.36 -24.66 -14.42
N MET A 610 0.91 -24.87 -14.11
CA MET A 610 1.77 -23.86 -13.52
C MET A 610 1.99 -22.69 -14.49
N ILE A 611 1.82 -21.48 -13.98
CA ILE A 611 2.07 -20.22 -14.67
C ILE A 611 3.50 -19.80 -14.31
N ALA A 612 4.45 -20.02 -15.23
CA ALA A 612 5.89 -19.85 -14.97
C ALA A 612 6.34 -18.38 -15.02
N ASP A 613 5.66 -17.54 -15.80
CA ASP A 613 5.95 -16.11 -15.90
C ASP A 613 4.65 -15.33 -15.68
N TYR A 614 4.62 -14.55 -14.61
CA TYR A 614 3.51 -13.67 -14.30
C TYR A 614 4.02 -12.33 -13.82
N ASP A 615 3.49 -11.29 -14.44
CA ASP A 615 3.64 -9.91 -14.03
C ASP A 615 2.25 -9.38 -13.66
N TYR A 616 2.12 -8.73 -12.50
CA TYR A 616 0.83 -8.33 -11.94
C TYR A 616 -0.01 -7.41 -12.86
N ALA A 617 0.61 -6.76 -13.85
CA ALA A 617 -0.13 -5.98 -14.85
C ALA A 617 -0.63 -6.78 -16.04
N GLN A 618 -0.20 -8.02 -16.19
CA GLN A 618 -0.69 -8.93 -17.21
C GLN A 618 -2.08 -9.45 -16.82
N ARG A 619 -2.89 -9.71 -17.84
CA ARG A 619 -4.14 -10.44 -17.72
C ARG A 619 -3.82 -11.88 -18.07
N VAL A 620 -3.63 -12.71 -17.07
CA VAL A 620 -3.27 -14.11 -17.26
C VAL A 620 -4.49 -14.96 -16.96
N HIS A 621 -4.80 -15.87 -17.88
CA HIS A 621 -5.88 -16.81 -17.68
C HIS A 621 -5.43 -17.87 -16.67
N GLY A 622 -5.99 -17.82 -15.47
CA GLY A 622 -5.69 -18.71 -14.35
C GLY A 622 -6.33 -20.09 -14.43
N GLY A 623 -6.99 -20.41 -15.55
CA GLY A 623 -7.79 -21.61 -15.72
C GLY A 623 -9.28 -21.34 -15.58
N SER A 624 -10.11 -22.24 -16.09
CA SER A 624 -11.55 -22.21 -15.84
C SER A 624 -12.00 -23.65 -15.82
N PHE A 625 -12.69 -24.04 -14.75
CA PHE A 625 -12.96 -25.43 -14.47
C PHE A 625 -14.29 -25.61 -13.77
N ASP A 626 -14.86 -26.79 -13.96
CA ASP A 626 -16.05 -27.21 -13.23
C ASP A 626 -15.60 -28.00 -12.00
N ILE A 627 -16.20 -27.76 -10.84
CA ILE A 627 -15.87 -28.47 -9.59
C ILE A 627 -16.78 -29.68 -9.34
N ALA A 628 -17.71 -30.00 -10.24
CA ALA A 628 -18.58 -31.16 -10.08
C ALA A 628 -17.76 -32.46 -9.91
N ASN A 629 -18.09 -33.20 -8.85
CA ASN A 629 -17.54 -34.52 -8.61
C ASN A 629 -18.03 -35.52 -9.66
N LEU A 630 -17.30 -36.63 -9.83
CA LEU A 630 -17.79 -37.77 -10.57
C LEU A 630 -18.31 -38.90 -9.64
N PRO A 631 -19.43 -39.55 -9.99
CA PRO A 631 -19.91 -40.71 -9.26
C PRO A 631 -18.99 -41.92 -9.43
N LEU A 632 -18.38 -42.36 -8.33
CA LEU A 632 -17.79 -43.70 -8.24
C LEU A 632 -18.94 -44.72 -8.15
N SER A 633 -19.00 -45.70 -9.05
CA SER A 633 -20.17 -46.59 -9.17
C SER A 633 -19.93 -47.98 -8.59
N ALA A 634 -18.78 -48.58 -8.90
CA ALA A 634 -18.38 -49.88 -8.37
C ALA A 634 -16.86 -49.94 -8.13
N PRO A 635 -16.37 -50.69 -7.14
CA PRO A 635 -17.12 -51.42 -6.11
C PRO A 635 -17.83 -50.49 -5.10
N ALA A 636 -18.70 -51.06 -4.28
CA ALA A 636 -19.34 -50.32 -3.19
C ALA A 636 -18.30 -49.90 -2.15
N ASN A 637 -18.51 -48.73 -1.51
CA ASN A 637 -17.61 -48.22 -0.48
C ASN A 637 -17.51 -49.22 0.69
N GLY A 638 -16.29 -49.55 1.12
CA GLY A 638 -16.02 -50.53 2.19
C GLY A 638 -16.28 -51.99 1.81
N SER A 639 -16.47 -52.32 0.53
CA SER A 639 -16.71 -53.71 0.11
C SER A 639 -15.43 -54.54 0.02
N THR A 640 -15.52 -55.82 0.36
CA THR A 640 -14.46 -56.81 0.17
C THR A 640 -14.50 -57.35 -1.25
N GLN A 641 -13.34 -57.38 -1.92
CA GLN A 641 -13.17 -57.76 -3.32
C GLN A 641 -12.07 -58.80 -3.47
N ALA A 642 -12.25 -59.74 -4.41
CA ALA A 642 -11.20 -60.62 -4.89
C ALA A 642 -10.67 -60.11 -6.24
N THR A 643 -9.38 -60.32 -6.53
CA THR A 643 -8.81 -59.97 -7.84
C THR A 643 -9.08 -61.08 -8.87
N PRO A 644 -9.40 -60.76 -10.15
CA PRO A 644 -9.49 -59.42 -10.71
C PRO A 644 -10.81 -58.71 -10.35
N VAL A 645 -10.73 -57.42 -10.05
CA VAL A 645 -11.90 -56.57 -9.75
C VAL A 645 -11.97 -55.39 -10.71
N THR A 646 -13.18 -55.10 -11.21
CA THR A 646 -13.41 -53.95 -12.09
C THR A 646 -13.96 -52.76 -11.31
N PHE A 647 -13.18 -51.68 -11.29
CA PHE A 647 -13.60 -50.37 -10.83
C PHE A 647 -14.34 -49.63 -11.94
N ARG A 648 -15.44 -48.96 -11.60
CA ARG A 648 -16.29 -48.24 -12.53
C ARG A 648 -16.68 -46.89 -11.98
N TRP A 649 -16.73 -45.88 -12.83
CA TRP A 649 -17.19 -44.54 -12.50
C TRP A 649 -18.04 -43.97 -13.63
N GLN A 650 -18.67 -42.84 -13.38
CA GLN A 650 -19.42 -42.11 -14.41
C GLN A 650 -18.62 -40.88 -14.84
N SER A 651 -18.84 -40.42 -16.07
CA SER A 651 -18.35 -39.12 -16.50
C SER A 651 -19.05 -38.01 -15.70
N ARG A 652 -18.33 -36.93 -15.38
CA ARG A 652 -18.94 -35.72 -14.78
C ARG A 652 -19.62 -34.80 -15.78
N GLY A 653 -19.66 -35.18 -17.07
CA GLY A 653 -20.41 -34.46 -18.11
C GLY A 653 -19.71 -33.22 -18.70
N VAL A 654 -18.42 -33.03 -18.42
CA VAL A 654 -17.61 -31.95 -19.00
C VAL A 654 -16.88 -32.47 -20.24
N ALA A 655 -17.00 -31.73 -21.35
CA ALA A 655 -16.40 -32.11 -22.62
C ALA A 655 -14.86 -32.07 -22.57
N GLY A 656 -14.21 -33.12 -23.09
CA GLY A 656 -12.75 -33.21 -23.19
C GLY A 656 -12.04 -33.75 -21.95
N ASP A 657 -12.77 -34.07 -20.87
CA ASP A 657 -12.19 -34.75 -19.72
C ASP A 657 -11.68 -36.14 -20.05
N ARG A 658 -10.54 -36.48 -19.48
CA ARG A 658 -9.98 -37.82 -19.45
C ARG A 658 -9.83 -38.29 -18.01
N TYR A 659 -9.95 -39.57 -17.79
CA TYR A 659 -10.00 -40.17 -16.47
C TYR A 659 -8.88 -41.19 -16.30
N GLN A 660 -8.36 -41.25 -15.09
CA GLN A 660 -7.35 -42.21 -14.70
C GLN A 660 -7.66 -42.72 -13.29
N TRP A 661 -7.60 -44.04 -13.12
CA TRP A 661 -7.91 -44.70 -11.86
C TRP A 661 -6.67 -44.83 -10.97
N PHE A 662 -6.84 -44.63 -9.67
CA PHE A 662 -5.79 -44.69 -8.64
C PHE A 662 -6.27 -45.46 -7.41
N ILE A 663 -5.34 -46.18 -6.77
CA ILE A 663 -5.53 -46.83 -5.47
C ILE A 663 -4.33 -46.51 -4.58
N ASP A 664 -4.57 -46.06 -3.35
CA ASP A 664 -3.56 -45.52 -2.44
C ASP A 664 -3.08 -46.61 -1.47
N ALA A 665 -2.07 -47.38 -1.90
CA ALA A 665 -1.59 -48.56 -1.18
C ALA A 665 -0.23 -48.35 -0.44
N THR A 666 0.52 -47.28 -0.71
CA THR A 666 1.82 -46.96 -0.09
C THR A 666 2.13 -45.46 -0.08
N SER A 667 3.00 -45.01 0.83
CA SER A 667 3.48 -43.62 0.95
C SER A 667 4.38 -43.13 -0.20
N ASP A 668 4.92 -44.06 -1.00
CA ASP A 668 5.65 -43.72 -2.23
C ASP A 668 4.73 -43.94 -3.42
N PHE A 669 4.53 -42.88 -4.21
CA PHE A 669 3.65 -42.75 -5.38
C PHE A 669 3.99 -43.66 -6.58
N GLY A 670 4.65 -44.81 -6.36
CA GLY A 670 4.94 -45.80 -7.39
C GLY A 670 3.74 -46.70 -7.66
N LEU A 671 2.93 -46.36 -8.66
CA LEU A 671 1.78 -47.18 -9.08
C LEU A 671 2.12 -48.03 -10.30
N CYS A 672 1.97 -49.33 -10.17
CA CYS A 672 1.92 -50.26 -11.30
C CYS A 672 0.54 -50.23 -11.97
N ASP A 673 0.55 -50.44 -13.28
CA ASP A 673 -0.63 -50.62 -14.13
C ASP A 673 -1.52 -49.38 -14.26
N GLN A 674 -0.90 -48.21 -14.30
CA GLN A 674 -1.56 -46.97 -14.70
C GLN A 674 -2.00 -47.09 -16.17
N ALA A 675 -3.30 -47.21 -16.42
CA ALA A 675 -3.83 -46.85 -17.73
C ALA A 675 -3.55 -45.36 -17.96
N ASN A 676 -2.99 -44.99 -19.12
CA ASN A 676 -2.87 -43.58 -19.49
C ASN A 676 -4.26 -42.90 -19.41
N PRO A 677 -4.32 -41.62 -19.02
CA PRO A 677 -5.59 -40.89 -18.95
C PRO A 677 -6.36 -40.99 -20.28
N GLY A 678 -7.60 -41.47 -20.22
CA GLY A 678 -8.43 -41.71 -21.40
C GLY A 678 -9.91 -41.51 -21.16
N SER A 679 -10.74 -41.82 -22.16
CA SER A 679 -12.20 -41.76 -22.04
C SER A 679 -12.83 -42.99 -21.37
N ASN A 680 -11.99 -43.92 -20.88
CA ASN A 680 -12.46 -45.12 -20.20
C ASN A 680 -13.14 -44.73 -18.89
N LEU A 681 -14.25 -45.42 -18.59
CA LEU A 681 -15.03 -45.24 -17.36
C LEU A 681 -14.93 -46.46 -16.44
N SER A 682 -13.97 -47.33 -16.72
CA SER A 682 -13.69 -48.53 -15.94
C SER A 682 -12.23 -48.95 -16.05
N PHE A 683 -11.72 -49.58 -15.00
CA PHE A 683 -10.40 -50.20 -14.95
C PHE A 683 -10.49 -51.55 -14.23
N THR A 684 -9.84 -52.58 -14.77
CA THR A 684 -9.80 -53.91 -14.14
C THR A 684 -8.45 -54.12 -13.50
N PHE A 685 -8.44 -54.17 -12.18
CA PHE A 685 -7.25 -54.44 -11.37
C PHE A 685 -7.06 -55.96 -11.25
N THR A 686 -5.91 -56.48 -11.69
CA THR A 686 -5.72 -57.92 -11.95
C THR A 686 -4.90 -58.66 -10.89
N SER A 687 -3.84 -58.08 -10.33
CA SER A 687 -3.11 -58.66 -9.19
C SER A 687 -2.31 -57.62 -8.39
N LEU A 688 -1.85 -58.03 -7.20
CA LEU A 688 -1.04 -57.24 -6.26
C LEU A 688 0.48 -57.41 -6.48
N ASP A 689 0.93 -58.09 -7.55
CA ASP A 689 2.32 -58.59 -7.74
C ASP A 689 3.40 -57.54 -8.04
N CYS A 690 3.14 -56.27 -7.80
CA CYS A 690 4.20 -55.26 -7.85
C CYS A 690 4.97 -55.21 -6.54
N SER A 691 6.12 -54.53 -6.55
CA SER A 691 7.08 -54.35 -5.44
C SER A 691 6.48 -53.60 -4.22
N PHE A 692 5.25 -53.91 -3.83
CA PHE A 692 4.56 -53.47 -2.65
C PHE A 692 5.08 -54.28 -1.46
N PRO A 693 5.66 -53.65 -0.42
CA PRO A 693 5.76 -54.30 0.87
C PRO A 693 4.35 -54.50 1.42
N ALA A 694 3.82 -55.71 1.23
CA ALA A 694 2.63 -56.29 1.85
C ALA A 694 1.48 -55.31 2.16
N VAL A 695 0.60 -55.08 1.17
CA VAL A 695 -0.75 -54.61 1.44
C VAL A 695 -1.40 -55.61 2.42
N ALA A 696 -1.60 -55.19 3.67
CA ALA A 696 -2.18 -56.07 4.68
C ALA A 696 -3.63 -56.40 4.29
N THR A 697 -3.90 -57.69 4.06
CA THR A 697 -5.24 -58.22 3.81
C THR A 697 -6.19 -57.75 4.91
N ASN A 698 -7.42 -57.38 4.56
CA ASN A 698 -8.41 -56.70 5.43
C ASN A 698 -8.10 -55.25 5.85
N THR A 699 -7.16 -54.55 5.20
CA THR A 699 -7.03 -53.10 5.40
C THR A 699 -7.92 -52.35 4.40
N PRO A 700 -8.75 -51.38 4.82
CA PRO A 700 -9.47 -50.51 3.90
C PRO A 700 -8.49 -49.65 3.10
N ILE A 701 -8.48 -49.81 1.78
CA ILE A 701 -7.59 -49.07 0.88
C ILE A 701 -8.42 -48.05 0.10
N PRO A 702 -8.08 -46.75 0.15
CA PRO A 702 -8.76 -45.75 -0.65
C PRO A 702 -8.43 -45.92 -2.14
N TRP A 703 -9.45 -45.74 -2.97
CA TRP A 703 -9.32 -45.58 -4.41
C TRP A 703 -10.12 -44.37 -4.86
N TYR A 704 -9.67 -43.78 -5.96
CA TYR A 704 -10.24 -42.57 -6.54
C TYR A 704 -9.93 -42.51 -8.03
N VAL A 705 -10.50 -41.51 -8.69
CA VAL A 705 -10.25 -41.21 -10.09
C VAL A 705 -9.72 -39.80 -10.20
N VAL A 706 -8.59 -39.66 -10.89
CA VAL A 706 -8.04 -38.38 -11.30
C VAL A 706 -8.67 -38.00 -12.64
N VAL A 707 -9.13 -36.76 -12.71
CA VAL A 707 -9.71 -36.12 -13.89
C VAL A 707 -8.67 -35.20 -14.49
N TYR A 708 -8.41 -35.35 -15.79
CA TYR A 708 -7.55 -34.49 -16.58
C TYR A 708 -8.42 -33.67 -17.53
N GLY A 709 -8.51 -32.37 -17.28
CA GLY A 709 -9.25 -31.43 -18.12
C GLY A 709 -8.54 -31.18 -19.45
N ALA A 710 -9.32 -30.75 -20.46
CA ALA A 710 -8.81 -30.47 -21.80
C ALA A 710 -7.71 -29.40 -21.86
N ASN A 711 -7.71 -28.46 -20.89
CA ASN A 711 -6.75 -27.36 -20.80
C ASN A 711 -5.53 -27.68 -19.92
N GLY A 712 -5.36 -28.94 -19.50
CA GLY A 712 -4.22 -29.38 -18.69
C GLY A 712 -4.42 -29.35 -17.17
N GLY A 713 -5.57 -28.87 -16.69
CA GLY A 713 -5.94 -28.97 -15.27
C GLY A 713 -6.16 -30.41 -14.82
N VAL A 714 -5.89 -30.68 -13.54
CA VAL A 714 -5.96 -32.01 -12.92
C VAL A 714 -6.77 -31.93 -11.64
N GLY A 715 -7.74 -32.81 -11.45
CA GLY A 715 -8.55 -32.86 -10.23
C GLY A 715 -8.81 -34.26 -9.72
N GLN A 716 -9.17 -34.37 -8.46
CA GLN A 716 -9.39 -35.66 -7.80
C GLN A 716 -10.86 -35.84 -7.42
N SER A 717 -11.42 -37.01 -7.71
CA SER A 717 -12.74 -37.40 -7.21
C SER A 717 -12.76 -37.51 -5.69
N GLN A 718 -13.96 -37.58 -5.13
CA GLN A 718 -14.14 -38.16 -3.79
C GLN A 718 -13.59 -39.59 -3.76
N THR A 719 -13.18 -40.07 -2.58
CA THR A 719 -12.61 -41.40 -2.41
C THR A 719 -13.66 -42.43 -2.03
N ARG A 720 -13.42 -43.69 -2.40
CA ARG A 720 -14.09 -44.87 -1.82
C ARG A 720 -13.03 -45.81 -1.28
N THR A 721 -13.38 -46.63 -0.31
CA THR A 721 -12.50 -47.69 0.20
C THR A 721 -12.92 -49.06 -0.30
N VAL A 722 -11.97 -49.97 -0.46
CA VAL A 722 -12.19 -51.40 -0.70
C VAL A 722 -11.27 -52.22 0.20
N LEU A 723 -11.66 -53.45 0.49
CA LEU A 723 -10.80 -54.43 1.15
C LEU A 723 -10.49 -55.54 0.15
N PHE A 724 -9.26 -56.04 0.12
CA PHE A 724 -8.94 -57.23 -0.67
C PHE A 724 -8.96 -58.47 0.21
N SER A 725 -9.74 -59.48 -0.21
CA SER A 725 -9.67 -60.83 0.37
C SER A 725 -8.46 -61.57 -0.21
N GLN A 726 -7.85 -62.45 0.59
CA GLN A 726 -6.82 -63.39 0.10
C GLN A 726 -7.31 -64.26 -1.06
#